data_AF-A0A3C0VK74-F1
#
_entry.id   AF-A0A3C0VK74-F1
#
_cell.length_a   1.000
_cell.length_b   1.000
_cell.length_c   1.000
_cell.angle_alpha   90.00
_cell.angle_beta   90.00
_cell.angle_gamma   90.00
#
_symmetry.space_group_name_H-M   'P 1'
#
loop_
_entity.id
_entity.type
_entity.pdbx_description
1 polymer ?
#
loop_
_entity_poly.entity_id
_entity_poly.type
_entity_poly.pdbx_seq_one_letter_code
_entity_poly.pdbx_strand_id
1 'polypeptide(L)'
;MRSARKRTRETFGRPGAAMLALAALASLAGAANYANVIDSRPTFDALTMAEEFRPDLLRTGKYLAPAVEGDLLPVCYQNVNVYPRHLEFMAFEFPERFPAFTPEEYMAIVERRATRQYWAGALFEIEGGKFGITVFTDVSKTTELPTRDEVTALIAKLAPTFLLGPLCYIPDSDAARENARTWEDPPFCIYYLSGDGDVVYEPYSLATGYGRIRLMTAREAEEASSAGTLSWQDILILDAVPAFLEAVIAGVITGARQGELSHLNVRASRRGTPNAYVKDPHAAFAAFEGKLVKLVVGPLAYEPPVEVPEAEAQAWWDAHRPTIEPPPPVDTDWSEMTNTLAMTGEPVTLLSRFGAKAANLSLLYRCLPEQYQVPSFAIPFKYYAEFMARNIILDRRVSPPRAMTCQAYVNSLLADAKFASDSVYRATLLNGLVRELRDYMVADPAVVAEVAAQAEKVYGSTRVMLRSRSSSNMEDDIAFSGAGLYDSYSICPADSLDADDDGPSACNPDKDGEREIERGLVQVWASLWNMRAFEERSYYQLPHDEAAMGILVTPAFPDEAANGVAFTGNPFDPFDRRYLINVQYGDASVVLPDPTVTPEKDILALEDGEVTAIVRARPSSLMPPGTYVLTDAQLKELGRACAIASDCFHVDPGPYDPSRVILDIEFKFTRDGSLKIKQVRPYLIPEGLVNAAYTFRIVIPDGTEAAGTFLHQRTLDIEQERHAWARFRPGTHEIVMRGPTATGDLIERLWLFAPDGETAPTAAGEFTLTMSQSAGQPPYLELVYRHRFAATDGVYAVTIKLLRFQAGQTPADIVFDERYLSNTPDFAGVSTTIGGLWMQAVPVDDPDNHMRKFRFGSTTYAAIPRYRVEIQAQDERIELDYRLKRLILANGPAQLMGARVVLAEGTADVGDYWHLVYAADWHNTDQRFRVVLDPPLGDVHAVDIAEPYRDITPARVALRGPNMEVLRMLAVDSYRETLIGDPNQAPFRRGDAAPDGRLTISDAVAILKHVTGRDPSPPCAKALDVNDDGRLDIADAVRLLGYLFAGGMPPEAPFAACGLDQTVLGDPLTCGAYAPCAR
;
A
#
# COMPACT_ATOMS: atom_id res chain seq x y z
N MET A 1 13.71 16.23 -93.20
CA MET A 1 12.92 17.38 -93.71
C MET A 1 11.66 17.51 -92.87
N ARG A 2 11.40 18.73 -92.39
CA ARG A 2 10.08 19.33 -92.08
C ARG A 2 9.32 18.74 -90.87
N SER A 3 9.27 19.41 -89.72
CA SER A 3 8.64 20.71 -89.40
C SER A 3 7.12 20.61 -89.10
N ALA A 4 6.83 20.81 -87.82
CA ALA A 4 5.74 21.58 -87.21
C ALA A 4 4.26 21.19 -87.44
N ARG A 5 3.57 20.94 -86.31
CA ARG A 5 2.48 21.83 -85.84
C ARG A 5 2.19 21.63 -84.33
N LYS A 6 2.12 22.77 -83.63
CA LYS A 6 1.72 22.97 -82.22
C LYS A 6 0.19 22.99 -82.08
N ARG A 7 -0.34 22.46 -80.96
CA ARG A 7 -1.17 23.18 -79.97
C ARG A 7 -1.48 22.32 -78.71
N THR A 8 -0.95 22.81 -77.58
CA THR A 8 -1.41 22.81 -76.16
C THR A 8 -1.69 21.51 -75.36
N ARG A 9 -0.76 21.18 -74.44
CA ARG A 9 -0.96 20.47 -73.15
C ARG A 9 0.19 20.83 -72.19
N GLU A 10 -0.11 21.43 -71.03
CA GLU A 10 0.73 21.63 -69.83
C GLU A 10 -0.26 21.64 -68.64
N THR A 11 -0.08 21.08 -67.44
CA THR A 11 0.92 20.22 -66.78
C THR A 11 0.18 19.56 -65.60
N PHE A 12 0.14 18.22 -65.51
CA PHE A 12 -0.29 17.49 -64.32
C PHE A 12 0.95 17.20 -63.46
N GLY A 13 1.03 17.76 -62.25
CA GLY A 13 2.09 17.47 -61.26
C GLY A 13 1.79 16.16 -60.52
N ARG A 14 2.78 15.28 -60.41
CA ARG A 14 2.70 13.95 -59.76
C ARG A 14 2.89 14.06 -58.23
N PRO A 15 2.15 13.29 -57.40
CA PRO A 15 2.45 13.09 -55.98
C PRO A 15 3.54 12.02 -55.86
N GLY A 16 4.64 12.33 -55.17
CA GLY A 16 5.77 11.39 -55.03
C GLY A 16 7.09 12.01 -54.55
N ALA A 17 7.19 13.34 -54.44
CA ALA A 17 8.45 14.00 -54.09
C ALA A 17 8.69 14.16 -52.56
N ALA A 18 7.65 14.23 -51.73
CA ALA A 18 7.81 14.52 -50.30
C ALA A 18 8.17 13.28 -49.43
N MET A 19 7.65 12.10 -49.77
CA MET A 19 7.98 10.85 -49.07
C MET A 19 9.38 10.32 -49.43
N LEU A 20 9.81 10.50 -50.68
CA LEU A 20 11.21 10.30 -51.08
C LEU A 20 12.15 11.29 -50.38
N ALA A 21 11.67 12.48 -50.00
CA ALA A 21 12.47 13.46 -49.27
C ALA A 21 12.63 13.11 -47.78
N LEU A 22 11.63 12.55 -47.10
CA LEU A 22 11.75 12.13 -45.69
C LEU A 22 12.58 10.84 -45.51
N ALA A 23 12.40 9.85 -46.38
CA ALA A 23 13.27 8.67 -46.40
C ALA A 23 14.72 9.04 -46.77
N ALA A 24 14.91 10.04 -47.65
CA ALA A 24 16.22 10.60 -47.95
C ALA A 24 16.79 11.43 -46.78
N LEU A 25 15.96 12.11 -45.98
CA LEU A 25 16.37 12.89 -44.80
C LEU A 25 16.83 11.98 -43.64
N ALA A 26 16.21 10.82 -43.45
CA ALA A 26 16.70 9.80 -42.51
C ALA A 26 18.01 9.15 -43.01
N SER A 27 18.14 8.92 -44.33
CA SER A 27 19.42 8.48 -44.91
C SER A 27 20.53 9.54 -44.84
N LEU A 28 20.16 10.82 -44.71
CA LEU A 28 21.09 11.95 -44.52
C LEU A 28 21.59 12.06 -43.07
N ALA A 29 20.92 11.42 -42.10
CA ALA A 29 21.32 11.38 -40.68
C ALA A 29 22.06 10.09 -40.26
N GLY A 30 22.17 9.10 -41.15
CA GLY A 30 22.98 7.90 -40.94
C GLY A 30 22.42 6.85 -39.97
N ALA A 31 21.18 7.00 -39.46
CA ALA A 31 20.53 5.98 -38.62
C ALA A 31 19.69 5.03 -39.48
N ALA A 32 19.89 3.72 -39.32
CA ALA A 32 19.10 2.70 -40.01
C ALA A 32 17.69 2.57 -39.38
N ASN A 33 16.68 2.25 -40.20
CA ASN A 33 15.29 2.03 -39.78
C ASN A 33 15.13 0.75 -38.93
N TYR A 34 16.08 -0.18 -39.04
CA TYR A 34 16.22 -1.37 -38.21
C TYR A 34 17.68 -1.88 -38.31
N ALA A 35 18.08 -2.80 -37.44
CA ALA A 35 19.32 -3.55 -37.57
C ALA A 35 19.08 -5.05 -37.45
N ASN A 36 19.94 -5.86 -38.07
CA ASN A 36 19.90 -7.32 -37.89
C ASN A 36 20.87 -7.82 -36.80
N VAL A 37 21.78 -6.95 -36.35
CA VAL A 37 22.76 -7.24 -35.29
C VAL A 37 22.89 -5.99 -34.41
N ILE A 38 22.88 -6.18 -33.09
CA ILE A 38 23.27 -5.19 -32.08
C ILE A 38 24.59 -5.67 -31.47
N ASP A 39 25.69 -5.13 -31.96
CA ASP A 39 27.06 -5.48 -31.53
C ASP A 39 27.71 -4.45 -30.61
N SER A 40 27.05 -3.30 -30.43
CA SER A 40 27.65 -2.13 -29.81
C SER A 40 26.58 -1.22 -29.19
N ARG A 41 26.98 -0.56 -28.11
CA ARG A 41 26.11 0.36 -27.35
C ARG A 41 25.51 1.48 -28.22
N PRO A 42 26.26 2.14 -29.12
CA PRO A 42 25.69 3.16 -30.00
C PRO A 42 24.56 2.64 -30.90
N THR A 43 24.69 1.41 -31.41
CA THR A 43 23.64 0.78 -32.23
C THR A 43 22.38 0.52 -31.41
N PHE A 44 22.54 0.05 -30.17
CA PHE A 44 21.42 -0.12 -29.25
C PHE A 44 20.73 1.21 -28.91
N ASP A 45 21.50 2.24 -28.54
CA ASP A 45 20.94 3.55 -28.18
C ASP A 45 20.23 4.23 -29.36
N ALA A 46 20.68 4.02 -30.60
CA ALA A 46 20.07 4.57 -31.81
C ALA A 46 18.73 3.92 -32.18
N LEU A 47 18.54 2.64 -31.80
CA LEU A 47 17.31 1.88 -32.09
C LEU A 47 16.31 1.90 -30.95
N THR A 48 16.74 2.25 -29.73
CA THR A 48 15.94 2.28 -28.50
C THR A 48 15.66 3.70 -28.05
N MET A 49 14.73 3.86 -27.11
CA MET A 49 14.44 5.14 -26.45
C MET A 49 14.55 5.00 -24.92
N ALA A 50 14.66 6.12 -24.19
CA ALA A 50 14.68 6.08 -22.73
C ALA A 50 13.32 5.57 -22.19
N GLU A 51 13.37 4.79 -21.12
CA GLU A 51 12.17 4.32 -20.42
C GLU A 51 11.83 5.30 -19.29
N GLU A 52 10.60 5.83 -19.29
CA GLU A 52 10.19 6.94 -18.41
C GLU A 52 9.16 6.50 -17.35
N PHE A 53 8.56 5.31 -17.50
CA PHE A 53 7.44 4.87 -16.65
C PHE A 53 7.84 3.90 -15.54
N ARG A 54 8.99 3.25 -15.66
CA ARG A 54 9.43 2.18 -14.75
C ARG A 54 10.86 2.44 -14.30
N PRO A 55 11.11 2.67 -12.99
CA PRO A 55 12.43 3.07 -12.50
C PRO A 55 13.48 1.96 -12.59
N ASP A 56 13.06 0.70 -12.71
CA ASP A 56 13.92 -0.48 -12.88
C ASP A 56 14.38 -0.72 -14.33
N LEU A 57 13.81 0.03 -15.29
CA LEU A 57 14.13 -0.06 -16.72
C LEU A 57 14.75 1.25 -17.19
N LEU A 58 15.83 1.17 -17.98
CA LEU A 58 16.58 2.34 -18.44
C LEU A 58 16.21 2.74 -19.88
N ARG A 59 15.99 1.75 -20.75
CA ARG A 59 15.69 1.95 -22.18
C ARG A 59 14.80 0.84 -22.74
N THR A 60 14.05 1.17 -23.78
CA THR A 60 13.08 0.29 -24.43
C THR A 60 13.29 0.25 -25.95
N GLY A 61 13.30 -0.97 -26.49
CA GLY A 61 13.43 -1.31 -27.90
C GLY A 61 12.48 -2.45 -28.29
N LYS A 62 12.55 -2.89 -29.55
CA LYS A 62 11.69 -3.97 -30.08
C LYS A 62 12.46 -4.91 -30.98
N TYR A 63 12.12 -6.19 -30.93
CA TYR A 63 12.69 -7.22 -31.81
C TYR A 63 11.60 -8.02 -32.53
N LEU A 64 11.98 -8.58 -33.68
CA LEU A 64 11.22 -9.55 -34.45
C LEU A 64 12.15 -10.70 -34.82
N ALA A 65 11.73 -11.96 -34.63
CA ALA A 65 12.53 -13.14 -34.96
C ALA A 65 11.65 -14.23 -35.59
N PRO A 66 12.17 -15.07 -36.50
CA PRO A 66 11.38 -16.15 -37.10
C PRO A 66 11.07 -17.24 -36.05
N ALA A 67 9.79 -17.64 -35.94
CA ALA A 67 9.32 -18.68 -35.02
C ALA A 67 9.37 -20.09 -35.62
N VAL A 68 9.27 -20.20 -36.95
CA VAL A 68 9.35 -21.46 -37.70
C VAL A 68 10.45 -21.39 -38.76
N GLU A 69 10.85 -22.55 -39.29
CA GLU A 69 11.75 -22.61 -40.45
C GLU A 69 10.97 -22.31 -41.74
N GLY A 70 11.54 -21.48 -42.61
CA GLY A 70 10.93 -21.13 -43.89
C GLY A 70 11.53 -19.87 -44.49
N ASP A 71 10.96 -19.44 -45.61
CA ASP A 71 11.21 -18.10 -46.13
C ASP A 71 10.47 -17.11 -45.21
N LEU A 72 11.18 -16.54 -44.24
CA LEU A 72 10.75 -15.51 -43.29
C LEU A 72 11.81 -14.41 -43.16
N LEU A 73 11.48 -13.31 -42.47
CA LEU A 73 12.47 -12.27 -42.20
C LEU A 73 13.51 -12.80 -41.19
N PRO A 74 14.78 -12.38 -41.32
CA PRO A 74 15.78 -12.65 -40.29
C PRO A 74 15.43 -11.91 -38.98
N VAL A 75 16.23 -12.12 -37.93
CA VAL A 75 16.10 -11.33 -36.71
C VAL A 75 16.28 -9.84 -37.05
N CYS A 76 15.33 -9.02 -36.64
CA CYS A 76 15.32 -7.58 -36.82
C CYS A 76 15.12 -6.89 -35.48
N TYR A 77 15.94 -5.88 -35.20
CA TYR A 77 15.78 -4.93 -34.10
C TYR A 77 15.26 -3.63 -34.69
N GLN A 78 14.01 -3.31 -34.38
CA GLN A 78 13.27 -2.21 -34.94
C GLN A 78 13.72 -0.89 -34.32
N ASN A 79 13.87 0.16 -35.14
CA ASN A 79 14.11 1.50 -34.62
C ASN A 79 12.79 2.08 -34.07
N VAL A 80 12.64 2.09 -32.75
CA VAL A 80 11.39 2.54 -32.11
C VAL A 80 11.17 4.05 -32.23
N ASN A 81 12.22 4.82 -32.53
CA ASN A 81 12.12 6.25 -32.79
C ASN A 81 11.46 6.56 -34.15
N VAL A 82 11.45 5.59 -35.08
CA VAL A 82 10.85 5.72 -36.42
C VAL A 82 9.52 4.98 -36.48
N TYR A 83 9.49 3.74 -36.00
CA TYR A 83 8.30 2.89 -35.97
C TYR A 83 7.98 2.51 -34.53
N PRO A 84 6.92 3.05 -33.92
CA PRO A 84 6.54 2.66 -32.57
C PRO A 84 5.93 1.25 -32.51
N ARG A 85 5.32 0.72 -33.59
CA ARG A 85 4.63 -0.59 -33.58
C ARG A 85 5.28 -1.60 -34.55
N HIS A 86 5.26 -2.89 -34.20
CA HIS A 86 5.73 -3.97 -35.08
C HIS A 86 4.92 -4.06 -36.37
N LEU A 87 3.60 -3.90 -36.27
CA LEU A 87 2.70 -3.90 -37.43
C LEU A 87 3.13 -2.84 -38.47
N GLU A 88 3.36 -1.60 -38.01
CA GLU A 88 3.79 -0.49 -38.86
C GLU A 88 5.16 -0.79 -39.48
N PHE A 89 6.13 -1.21 -38.66
CA PHE A 89 7.45 -1.61 -39.14
C PHE A 89 7.37 -2.67 -40.24
N MET A 90 6.57 -3.73 -40.04
CA MET A 90 6.42 -4.80 -41.01
C MET A 90 5.74 -4.33 -42.30
N ALA A 91 4.66 -3.54 -42.19
CA ALA A 91 3.93 -3.03 -43.35
C ALA A 91 4.72 -2.00 -44.17
N PHE A 92 5.51 -1.13 -43.52
CA PHE A 92 6.21 -0.03 -44.19
C PHE A 92 7.62 -0.39 -44.69
N GLU A 93 8.39 -1.19 -43.95
CA GLU A 93 9.73 -1.60 -44.38
C GLU A 93 9.70 -2.80 -45.32
N PHE A 94 8.65 -3.63 -45.24
CA PHE A 94 8.51 -4.84 -46.06
C PHE A 94 7.13 -4.92 -46.75
N PRO A 95 6.72 -3.88 -47.51
CA PRO A 95 5.38 -3.79 -48.11
C PRO A 95 5.10 -4.90 -49.13
N GLU A 96 6.14 -5.43 -49.78
CA GLU A 96 6.03 -6.56 -50.73
C GLU A 96 5.60 -7.86 -50.04
N ARG A 97 5.86 -7.98 -48.73
CA ARG A 97 5.57 -9.16 -47.91
C ARG A 97 4.33 -8.97 -47.05
N PHE A 98 4.05 -7.73 -46.63
CA PHE A 98 2.93 -7.38 -45.75
C PHE A 98 2.09 -6.22 -46.33
N PRO A 99 1.49 -6.38 -47.53
CA PRO A 99 0.67 -5.33 -48.13
C PRO A 99 -0.68 -5.20 -47.41
N ALA A 100 -1.04 -3.98 -46.98
CA ALA A 100 -2.30 -3.70 -46.27
C ALA A 100 -2.50 -4.56 -44.99
N PHE A 101 -1.40 -4.89 -44.33
CA PHE A 101 -1.35 -5.77 -43.16
C PHE A 101 -2.18 -5.24 -41.99
N THR A 102 -3.15 -6.03 -41.54
CA THR A 102 -4.12 -5.66 -40.49
C THR A 102 -3.68 -6.11 -39.10
N PRO A 103 -4.19 -5.51 -38.01
CA PRO A 103 -3.94 -5.97 -36.64
C PRO A 103 -4.31 -7.45 -36.42
N GLU A 104 -5.42 -7.92 -37.00
CA GLU A 104 -5.87 -9.31 -36.90
C GLU A 104 -4.88 -10.28 -37.55
N GLU A 105 -4.33 -9.92 -38.72
CA GLU A 105 -3.31 -10.71 -39.41
C GLU A 105 -1.98 -10.71 -38.65
N TYR A 106 -1.62 -9.58 -38.03
CA TYR A 106 -0.46 -9.49 -37.15
C TYR A 106 -0.58 -10.40 -35.92
N MET A 107 -1.69 -10.32 -35.19
CA MET A 107 -1.94 -11.20 -34.03
C MET A 107 -1.92 -12.67 -34.44
N ALA A 108 -2.45 -13.02 -35.62
CA ALA A 108 -2.43 -14.39 -36.10
C ALA A 108 -1.00 -14.93 -36.31
N ILE A 109 -0.08 -14.14 -36.84
CA ILE A 109 1.29 -14.61 -37.14
C ILE A 109 2.29 -14.39 -36.00
N VAL A 110 1.94 -13.64 -34.95
CA VAL A 110 2.80 -13.38 -33.79
C VAL A 110 2.30 -14.06 -32.52
N GLU A 111 1.03 -13.86 -32.17
CA GLU A 111 0.53 -14.20 -30.84
C GLU A 111 -0.05 -15.61 -30.75
N ARG A 112 -0.65 -16.12 -31.84
CA ARG A 112 -1.35 -17.42 -31.87
C ARG A 112 -0.42 -18.58 -32.24
N ARG A 113 -0.15 -19.49 -31.30
CA ARG A 113 0.72 -20.67 -31.40
C ARG A 113 0.46 -21.51 -32.64
N ALA A 114 -0.80 -21.72 -33.01
CA ALA A 114 -1.17 -22.55 -34.18
C ALA A 114 -0.76 -21.94 -35.53
N THR A 115 -0.64 -20.60 -35.61
CA THR A 115 -0.37 -19.86 -36.86
C THR A 115 0.89 -18.99 -36.78
N ARG A 116 1.61 -19.05 -35.66
CA ARG A 116 2.78 -18.20 -35.37
C ARG A 116 3.88 -18.43 -36.41
N GLN A 117 4.27 -17.36 -37.07
CA GLN A 117 5.42 -17.29 -37.98
C GLN A 117 6.57 -16.51 -37.36
N TYR A 118 6.29 -15.54 -36.48
CA TYR A 118 7.29 -14.69 -35.85
C TYR A 118 7.14 -14.65 -34.33
N TRP A 119 8.27 -14.57 -33.63
CA TRP A 119 8.35 -14.09 -32.27
C TRP A 119 8.55 -12.58 -32.31
N ALA A 120 7.76 -11.84 -31.54
CA ALA A 120 7.93 -10.41 -31.34
C ALA A 120 7.86 -10.09 -29.85
N GLY A 121 8.47 -8.98 -29.46
CA GLY A 121 8.44 -8.52 -28.08
C GLY A 121 9.22 -7.23 -27.90
N ALA A 122 9.20 -6.74 -26.66
CA ALA A 122 10.03 -5.64 -26.24
C ALA A 122 11.44 -6.14 -25.87
N LEU A 123 12.42 -5.26 -26.00
CA LEU A 123 13.80 -5.44 -25.59
C LEU A 123 14.15 -4.30 -24.63
N PHE A 124 14.61 -4.63 -23.42
CA PHE A 124 14.87 -3.66 -22.37
C PHE A 124 16.34 -3.65 -21.95
N GLU A 125 16.81 -2.45 -21.59
CA GLU A 125 17.95 -2.30 -20.69
C GLU A 125 17.44 -2.17 -19.26
N ILE A 126 18.00 -2.99 -18.37
CA ILE A 126 17.63 -3.09 -16.95
C ILE A 126 18.75 -2.46 -16.13
N GLU A 127 18.40 -1.87 -14.99
CA GLU A 127 19.38 -1.38 -14.02
C GLU A 127 20.43 -2.45 -13.67
N GLY A 128 21.69 -2.02 -13.47
CA GLY A 128 22.81 -2.92 -13.22
C GLY A 128 23.42 -3.56 -14.48
N GLY A 129 23.13 -3.01 -15.67
CA GLY A 129 23.78 -3.39 -16.93
C GLY A 129 23.29 -4.74 -17.50
N LYS A 130 22.05 -5.12 -17.17
CA LYS A 130 21.41 -6.34 -17.69
C LYS A 130 20.47 -6.00 -18.84
N PHE A 131 20.10 -7.01 -19.62
CA PHE A 131 19.15 -6.86 -20.73
C PHE A 131 18.07 -7.93 -20.62
N GLY A 132 16.85 -7.61 -21.05
CA GLY A 132 15.75 -8.57 -21.03
C GLY A 132 14.79 -8.39 -22.19
N ILE A 133 14.05 -9.45 -22.48
CA ILE A 133 13.02 -9.45 -23.51
C ILE A 133 11.67 -9.88 -22.94
N THR A 134 10.61 -9.30 -23.48
CA THR A 134 9.25 -9.85 -23.32
C THR A 134 8.91 -10.68 -24.55
N VAL A 135 7.85 -11.50 -24.46
CA VAL A 135 7.40 -12.34 -25.58
C VAL A 135 5.91 -12.13 -25.75
N PHE A 136 5.53 -11.53 -26.89
CA PHE A 136 4.12 -11.32 -27.20
C PHE A 136 3.45 -12.64 -27.56
N THR A 137 2.45 -12.99 -26.77
CA THR A 137 1.56 -14.14 -26.93
C THR A 137 0.15 -13.72 -26.54
N ASP A 138 -0.86 -14.50 -26.91
CA ASP A 138 -2.22 -14.26 -26.44
C ASP A 138 -2.32 -14.65 -24.95
N VAL A 139 -1.92 -13.74 -24.07
CA VAL A 139 -1.84 -13.98 -22.62
C VAL A 139 -3.20 -14.24 -21.96
N SER A 140 -4.32 -14.01 -22.68
CA SER A 140 -5.67 -14.36 -22.22
C SER A 140 -5.93 -15.87 -22.22
N LYS A 141 -5.06 -16.66 -22.87
CA LYS A 141 -5.15 -18.12 -22.93
C LYS A 141 -3.87 -18.72 -22.39
N THR A 142 -3.98 -19.48 -21.29
CA THR A 142 -2.84 -20.20 -20.71
C THR A 142 -2.15 -21.15 -21.70
N THR A 143 -2.87 -21.67 -22.70
CA THR A 143 -2.33 -22.50 -23.78
C THR A 143 -1.43 -21.75 -24.77
N GLU A 144 -1.55 -20.42 -24.83
CA GLU A 144 -0.81 -19.56 -25.77
C GLU A 144 0.46 -18.97 -25.15
N LEU A 145 0.54 -18.94 -23.81
CA LEU A 145 1.71 -18.51 -23.06
C LEU A 145 2.96 -19.29 -23.49
N PRO A 146 4.14 -18.64 -23.53
CA PRO A 146 5.36 -19.30 -23.94
C PRO A 146 5.75 -20.37 -22.92
N THR A 147 6.33 -21.48 -23.38
CA THR A 147 6.93 -22.48 -22.48
C THR A 147 8.40 -22.14 -22.20
N ARG A 148 8.95 -22.73 -21.13
CA ARG A 148 10.40 -22.66 -20.83
C ARG A 148 11.27 -22.98 -22.06
N ASP A 149 10.91 -24.02 -22.82
CA ASP A 149 11.68 -24.47 -23.98
C ASP A 149 11.57 -23.48 -25.15
N GLU A 150 10.41 -22.87 -25.35
CA GLU A 150 10.21 -21.85 -26.40
C GLU A 150 11.03 -20.59 -26.10
N VAL A 151 11.03 -20.12 -24.86
CA VAL A 151 11.85 -18.99 -24.44
C VAL A 151 13.34 -19.32 -24.53
N THR A 152 13.73 -20.55 -24.17
CA THR A 152 15.11 -21.04 -24.32
C THR A 152 15.54 -20.98 -25.79
N ALA A 153 14.72 -21.52 -26.69
CA ALA A 153 15.00 -21.52 -28.13
C ALA A 153 15.04 -20.11 -28.72
N LEU A 154 14.18 -19.21 -28.26
CA LEU A 154 14.15 -17.82 -28.68
C LEU A 154 15.40 -17.05 -28.22
N ILE A 155 15.80 -17.16 -26.95
CA ILE A 155 17.02 -16.52 -26.44
C ILE A 155 18.25 -17.06 -27.18
N ALA A 156 18.33 -18.38 -27.41
CA ALA A 156 19.40 -18.98 -28.21
C ALA A 156 19.41 -18.46 -29.66
N LYS A 157 18.25 -18.10 -30.22
CA LYS A 157 18.13 -17.51 -31.56
C LYS A 157 18.56 -16.05 -31.61
N LEU A 158 18.30 -15.27 -30.56
CA LEU A 158 18.69 -13.86 -30.48
C LEU A 158 20.18 -13.69 -30.14
N ALA A 159 20.75 -14.57 -29.32
CA ALA A 159 22.12 -14.47 -28.81
C ALA A 159 23.22 -14.23 -29.86
N PRO A 160 23.21 -14.83 -31.08
CA PRO A 160 24.22 -14.54 -32.11
C PRO A 160 24.12 -13.13 -32.71
N THR A 161 23.00 -12.44 -32.50
CA THR A 161 22.69 -11.13 -33.07
C THR A 161 22.57 -10.02 -32.03
N PHE A 162 22.48 -10.35 -30.74
CA PHE A 162 22.52 -9.41 -29.63
C PHE A 162 23.78 -9.65 -28.78
N LEU A 163 24.82 -8.85 -29.00
CA LEU A 163 26.16 -9.10 -28.44
C LEU A 163 26.51 -8.22 -27.22
N LEU A 164 25.54 -7.51 -26.64
CA LEU A 164 25.77 -6.65 -25.47
C LEU A 164 25.74 -7.41 -24.13
N GLY A 165 25.18 -8.61 -24.10
CA GLY A 165 25.10 -9.42 -22.90
C GLY A 165 24.03 -10.51 -22.98
N PRO A 166 23.93 -11.38 -21.96
CA PRO A 166 22.86 -12.36 -21.87
C PRO A 166 21.50 -11.66 -21.72
N LEU A 167 20.46 -12.25 -22.33
CA LEU A 167 19.08 -11.78 -22.22
C LEU A 167 18.35 -12.55 -21.11
N CYS A 168 17.68 -11.81 -20.23
CA CYS A 168 16.68 -12.36 -19.32
C CYS A 168 15.30 -12.44 -20.01
N TYR A 169 14.45 -13.34 -19.54
CA TYR A 169 13.02 -13.29 -19.83
C TYR A 169 12.32 -12.39 -18.82
N ILE A 170 11.51 -11.44 -19.32
CA ILE A 170 10.68 -10.56 -18.50
C ILE A 170 9.20 -10.97 -18.72
N PRO A 171 8.55 -11.60 -17.73
CA PRO A 171 7.11 -11.84 -17.78
C PRO A 171 6.36 -10.53 -17.48
N ASP A 172 5.82 -9.91 -18.52
CA ASP A 172 5.18 -8.59 -18.49
C ASP A 172 3.67 -8.60 -18.18
N SER A 173 3.09 -9.78 -17.93
CA SER A 173 1.72 -9.98 -17.45
C SER A 173 1.65 -10.92 -16.24
N ASP A 174 0.56 -10.87 -15.46
CA ASP A 174 0.35 -11.78 -14.32
C ASP A 174 0.31 -13.25 -14.75
N ALA A 175 -0.38 -13.55 -15.85
CA ALA A 175 -0.43 -14.90 -16.41
C ALA A 175 0.96 -15.40 -16.83
N ALA A 176 1.79 -14.54 -17.44
CA ALA A 176 3.16 -14.89 -17.79
C ALA A 176 4.05 -15.07 -16.54
N ARG A 177 3.83 -14.27 -15.47
CA ARG A 177 4.56 -14.39 -14.20
C ARG A 177 4.26 -15.71 -13.50
N GLU A 178 2.98 -16.06 -13.39
CA GLU A 178 2.57 -17.33 -12.78
C GLU A 178 3.12 -18.53 -13.56
N ASN A 179 3.00 -18.51 -14.88
CA ASN A 179 3.58 -19.52 -15.75
C ASN A 179 5.11 -19.62 -15.59
N ALA A 180 5.83 -18.49 -15.53
CA ALA A 180 7.28 -18.50 -15.33
C ALA A 180 7.71 -19.02 -13.95
N ARG A 181 6.88 -18.81 -12.90
CA ARG A 181 7.12 -19.35 -11.55
C ARG A 181 7.02 -20.87 -11.49
N THR A 182 6.33 -21.52 -12.44
CA THR A 182 6.28 -22.98 -12.50
C THR A 182 7.51 -23.61 -13.17
N TRP A 183 8.44 -22.82 -13.71
CA TRP A 183 9.61 -23.34 -14.41
C TRP A 183 10.75 -23.62 -13.44
N GLU A 184 11.16 -24.88 -13.37
CA GLU A 184 12.34 -25.29 -12.61
C GLU A 184 13.63 -25.02 -13.42
N ASP A 185 14.56 -24.27 -12.81
CA ASP A 185 15.93 -24.02 -13.29
C ASP A 185 16.06 -23.65 -14.78
N PRO A 186 15.43 -22.55 -15.26
CA PRO A 186 15.57 -22.12 -16.65
C PRO A 186 17.01 -21.73 -16.98
N PRO A 187 17.51 -22.02 -18.21
CA PRO A 187 18.90 -21.71 -18.61
C PRO A 187 19.16 -20.21 -18.87
N PHE A 188 18.24 -19.36 -18.46
CA PHE A 188 18.26 -17.90 -18.58
C PHE A 188 17.71 -17.29 -17.30
N CYS A 189 18.08 -16.04 -17.00
CA CYS A 189 17.49 -15.32 -15.88
C CYS A 189 16.02 -14.97 -16.18
N ILE A 190 15.15 -15.09 -15.18
CA ILE A 190 13.83 -14.46 -15.18
C ILE A 190 13.95 -13.17 -14.37
N TYR A 191 13.56 -12.04 -14.95
CA TYR A 191 13.57 -10.74 -14.27
C TYR A 191 12.15 -10.28 -14.00
N TYR A 192 11.78 -10.21 -12.72
CA TYR A 192 10.48 -9.72 -12.27
C TYR A 192 10.55 -8.21 -12.02
N LEU A 193 9.67 -7.45 -12.67
CA LEU A 193 9.61 -6.00 -12.50
C LEU A 193 9.16 -5.64 -11.07
N SER A 194 9.77 -4.62 -10.49
CA SER A 194 9.43 -4.13 -9.15
C SER A 194 8.04 -3.48 -9.15
N GLY A 195 7.15 -3.91 -8.24
CA GLY A 195 5.77 -3.41 -8.14
C GLY A 195 4.72 -4.38 -7.58
N ASP A 196 5.04 -5.66 -7.41
CA ASP A 196 4.04 -6.67 -7.05
C ASP A 196 4.22 -7.20 -5.61
N GLY A 197 3.41 -6.69 -4.66
CA GLY A 197 3.02 -7.43 -3.45
C GLY A 197 3.90 -7.37 -2.19
N ASP A 198 4.87 -6.46 -2.08
CA ASP A 198 5.62 -6.28 -0.84
C ASP A 198 4.83 -5.43 0.16
N VAL A 199 4.51 -6.00 1.33
CA VAL A 199 4.12 -5.21 2.50
C VAL A 199 5.26 -4.23 2.76
N VAL A 200 5.03 -2.93 2.58
CA VAL A 200 6.03 -1.88 2.84
C VAL A 200 5.94 -1.31 4.25
N TYR A 201 4.80 -1.53 4.91
CA TYR A 201 4.51 -1.06 6.25
C TYR A 201 3.49 -1.94 6.93
N GLU A 202 3.69 -2.18 8.22
CA GLU A 202 2.70 -2.80 9.09
C GLU A 202 2.80 -2.19 10.48
N PRO A 203 1.73 -1.57 10.99
CA PRO A 203 1.74 -1.05 12.34
C PRO A 203 1.51 -2.17 13.35
N TYR A 204 2.15 -2.02 14.51
CA TYR A 204 1.97 -2.91 15.64
C TYR A 204 1.47 -2.16 16.88
N SER A 205 1.92 -0.92 17.08
CA SER A 205 1.45 -0.02 18.14
C SER A 205 1.25 1.39 17.58
N LEU A 206 0.00 1.86 17.56
CA LEU A 206 -0.35 3.19 17.07
C LEU A 206 -0.16 4.23 18.16
N ALA A 207 0.85 5.08 17.98
CA ALA A 207 1.18 6.09 18.96
C ALA A 207 2.05 7.20 18.37
N THR A 208 2.23 8.24 19.18
CA THR A 208 3.23 9.29 18.97
C THR A 208 4.34 9.14 20.00
N GLY A 209 5.58 9.25 19.56
CA GLY A 209 6.76 9.21 20.43
C GLY A 209 7.74 10.31 20.09
N TYR A 210 8.32 10.92 21.12
CA TYR A 210 9.39 11.91 20.98
C TYR A 210 10.70 11.29 21.43
N GLY A 211 11.72 11.33 20.58
CA GLY A 211 13.01 10.74 20.93
C GLY A 211 14.09 10.91 19.87
N ARG A 212 15.32 10.56 20.24
CA ARG A 212 16.48 10.63 19.36
C ARG A 212 16.56 9.37 18.51
N ILE A 213 16.62 9.51 17.20
CA ILE A 213 16.74 8.36 16.29
C ILE A 213 18.12 7.72 16.44
N ARG A 214 18.12 6.39 16.57
CA ARG A 214 19.31 5.53 16.57
C ARG A 214 19.13 4.37 15.60
N LEU A 215 19.88 4.40 14.51
CA LEU A 215 19.99 3.31 13.54
C LEU A 215 20.93 2.24 14.10
N MET A 216 20.40 1.05 14.33
CA MET A 216 21.14 -0.06 14.94
C MET A 216 20.75 -1.37 14.27
N THR A 217 21.61 -2.37 14.34
CA THR A 217 21.19 -3.75 14.12
C THR A 217 20.40 -4.27 15.32
N ALA A 218 19.57 -5.29 15.12
CA ALA A 218 18.87 -5.99 16.19
C ALA A 218 19.82 -6.41 17.33
N ARG A 219 21.00 -6.96 17.00
CA ARG A 219 22.01 -7.38 17.99
C ARG A 219 22.62 -6.21 18.75
N GLU A 220 22.94 -5.11 18.07
CA GLU A 220 23.49 -3.92 18.75
C GLU A 220 22.48 -3.32 19.72
N ALA A 221 21.19 -3.35 19.39
CA ALA A 221 20.13 -2.90 20.30
C ALA A 221 20.04 -3.77 21.56
N GLU A 222 20.18 -5.09 21.44
CA GLU A 222 20.21 -6.04 22.57
C GLU A 222 21.43 -5.78 23.49
N GLU A 223 22.61 -5.61 22.90
CA GLU A 223 23.85 -5.29 23.62
C GLU A 223 23.72 -3.94 24.35
N ALA A 224 23.19 -2.91 23.66
CA ALA A 224 22.98 -1.57 24.22
C ALA A 224 21.94 -1.54 25.34
N SER A 225 20.86 -2.33 25.20
CA SER A 225 19.84 -2.54 26.21
C SER A 225 20.45 -3.17 27.47
N SER A 226 21.23 -4.24 27.30
CA SER A 226 21.88 -4.95 28.40
C SER A 226 22.93 -4.09 29.12
N ALA A 227 23.59 -3.19 28.39
CA ALA A 227 24.55 -2.23 28.92
C ALA A 227 23.90 -1.01 29.59
N GLY A 228 22.58 -0.84 29.51
CA GLY A 228 21.86 0.32 30.06
C GLY A 228 22.12 1.63 29.31
N THR A 229 22.48 1.55 28.02
CA THR A 229 22.79 2.73 27.18
C THR A 229 21.62 3.21 26.31
N LEU A 230 20.47 2.55 26.44
CA LEU A 230 19.20 2.94 25.85
C LEU A 230 18.31 3.56 26.93
N SER A 231 17.44 4.47 26.53
CA SER A 231 16.54 5.21 27.40
C SER A 231 15.19 5.44 26.75
N TRP A 232 14.22 5.86 27.56
CA TRP A 232 12.87 6.22 27.10
C TRP A 232 12.85 7.46 26.19
N GLN A 233 14.00 8.09 25.95
CA GLN A 233 14.19 9.20 25.00
C GLN A 233 14.78 8.74 23.67
N ASP A 234 15.02 7.43 23.46
CA ASP A 234 15.57 6.88 22.21
C ASP A 234 14.46 6.27 21.32
N ILE A 235 14.53 6.55 20.01
CA ILE A 235 13.72 5.89 18.97
C ILE A 235 14.66 4.98 18.18
N LEU A 236 14.40 3.67 18.20
CA LEU A 236 15.28 2.70 17.55
C LEU A 236 14.79 2.37 16.14
N ILE A 237 15.69 2.43 15.16
CA ILE A 237 15.44 1.97 13.79
C ILE A 237 16.31 0.75 13.54
N LEU A 238 15.68 -0.41 13.44
CA LEU A 238 16.33 -1.72 13.45
C LEU A 238 16.22 -2.41 12.09
N ASP A 239 17.27 -3.12 11.68
CA ASP A 239 17.29 -3.93 10.46
C ASP A 239 16.40 -5.18 10.54
N ALA A 240 16.24 -5.74 11.73
CA ALA A 240 15.40 -6.91 12.01
C ALA A 240 14.65 -6.75 13.34
N VAL A 241 13.83 -7.75 13.70
CA VAL A 241 13.22 -7.83 15.03
C VAL A 241 14.27 -8.35 16.01
N PRO A 242 14.58 -7.64 17.11
CA PRO A 242 15.48 -8.16 18.13
C PRO A 242 14.83 -9.36 18.82
N ALA A 243 15.63 -10.38 19.13
CA ALA A 243 15.21 -11.48 19.96
C ALA A 243 14.81 -10.96 21.34
N PHE A 244 15.49 -9.92 21.83
CA PHE A 244 15.21 -9.38 23.16
C PHE A 244 15.53 -7.89 23.38
N LEU A 245 14.52 -7.03 23.34
CA LEU A 245 14.66 -5.62 23.71
C LEU A 245 13.99 -5.32 25.04
N GLU A 246 14.80 -5.08 26.08
CA GLU A 246 14.34 -4.85 27.44
C GLU A 246 14.17 -3.39 27.82
N ALA A 247 14.91 -2.50 27.18
CA ALA A 247 14.91 -1.09 27.51
C ALA A 247 13.52 -0.45 27.30
N VAL A 248 13.21 0.54 28.13
CA VAL A 248 12.14 1.48 27.85
C VAL A 248 12.63 2.43 26.77
N ILE A 249 11.85 2.60 25.70
CA ILE A 249 12.21 3.39 24.51
C ILE A 249 11.02 4.26 24.06
N ALA A 250 11.32 5.35 23.35
CA ALA A 250 10.33 6.29 22.81
C ALA A 250 9.71 5.84 21.48
N GLY A 251 10.29 4.86 20.80
CA GLY A 251 9.75 4.32 19.54
C GLY A 251 10.63 3.21 18.97
N VAL A 252 10.05 2.34 18.16
CA VAL A 252 10.80 1.31 17.43
C VAL A 252 10.24 1.08 16.03
N ILE A 253 11.12 1.02 15.03
CA ILE A 253 10.79 0.62 13.66
C ILE A 253 11.68 -0.55 13.27
N THR A 254 11.10 -1.66 12.78
CA THR A 254 11.85 -2.87 12.42
C THR A 254 11.84 -3.14 10.92
N GLY A 255 12.95 -3.66 10.38
CA GLY A 255 13.09 -4.06 8.97
C GLY A 255 12.65 -5.49 8.69
N ALA A 256 12.18 -6.21 9.72
CA ALA A 256 11.49 -7.48 9.61
C ALA A 256 10.13 -7.42 10.32
N ARG A 257 9.17 -8.21 9.85
CA ARG A 257 7.81 -8.27 10.42
C ARG A 257 7.83 -8.93 11.79
N GLN A 258 6.97 -8.46 12.69
CA GLN A 258 6.84 -8.94 14.07
C GLN A 258 5.61 -9.84 14.19
N GLY A 259 5.67 -10.81 15.10
CA GLY A 259 4.45 -11.45 15.60
C GLY A 259 3.64 -10.47 16.44
N GLU A 260 2.31 -10.51 16.30
CA GLU A 260 1.35 -9.68 17.04
C GLU A 260 1.57 -9.74 18.56
N LEU A 261 1.94 -10.91 19.08
CA LEU A 261 2.21 -11.12 20.50
C LEU A 261 3.70 -11.13 20.85
N SER A 262 4.58 -10.66 19.96
CA SER A 262 5.98 -10.48 20.32
C SER A 262 6.10 -9.56 21.55
N HIS A 263 7.03 -9.87 22.46
CA HIS A 263 7.22 -9.03 23.66
C HIS A 263 7.49 -7.57 23.32
N LEU A 264 8.20 -7.30 22.22
CA LEU A 264 8.43 -5.96 21.73
C LEU A 264 7.10 -5.27 21.42
N ASN A 265 6.22 -5.91 20.65
CA ASN A 265 4.93 -5.35 20.33
C ASN A 265 4.02 -5.16 21.55
N VAL A 266 3.87 -6.21 22.37
CA VAL A 266 3.02 -6.15 23.56
C VAL A 266 3.46 -4.99 24.45
N ARG A 267 4.76 -4.83 24.71
CA ARG A 267 5.28 -3.73 25.54
C ARG A 267 5.12 -2.36 24.89
N ALA A 268 5.43 -2.25 23.60
CA ALA A 268 5.30 -0.98 22.89
C ALA A 268 3.84 -0.51 22.90
N SER A 269 2.90 -1.41 22.63
CA SER A 269 1.45 -1.14 22.75
C SER A 269 1.08 -0.68 24.16
N ARG A 270 1.54 -1.36 25.21
CA ARG A 270 1.24 -0.98 26.61
C ARG A 270 1.71 0.42 26.99
N ARG A 271 2.92 0.77 26.59
CA ARG A 271 3.51 2.07 26.90
C ARG A 271 2.91 3.21 26.06
N GLY A 272 2.13 2.89 25.03
CA GLY A 272 1.79 3.86 23.98
C GLY A 272 3.05 4.29 23.22
N THR A 273 4.01 3.38 23.04
CA THR A 273 5.22 3.61 22.25
C THR A 273 4.95 3.26 20.79
N PRO A 274 5.26 4.14 19.81
CA PRO A 274 5.11 3.81 18.39
C PRO A 274 5.94 2.59 18.00
N ASN A 275 5.30 1.60 17.36
CA ASN A 275 5.95 0.39 16.86
C ASN A 275 5.40 -0.01 15.48
N ALA A 276 6.27 -0.18 14.49
CA ALA A 276 5.88 -0.66 13.17
C ALA A 276 7.01 -1.40 12.46
N TYR A 277 6.64 -2.24 11.50
CA TYR A 277 7.52 -2.68 10.44
C TYR A 277 7.51 -1.65 9.31
N VAL A 278 8.69 -1.34 8.78
CA VAL A 278 8.88 -0.53 7.58
C VAL A 278 9.90 -1.25 6.70
N LYS A 279 9.61 -1.39 5.41
CA LYS A 279 10.57 -1.94 4.45
C LYS A 279 11.78 -1.01 4.33
N ASP A 280 12.98 -1.58 4.44
CA ASP A 280 14.27 -0.87 4.36
C ASP A 280 14.36 0.36 5.31
N PRO A 281 14.14 0.17 6.62
CA PRO A 281 13.92 1.28 7.54
C PRO A 281 15.18 2.14 7.73
N HIS A 282 16.38 1.56 7.67
CA HIS A 282 17.62 2.34 7.72
C HIS A 282 17.72 3.34 6.58
N ALA A 283 17.29 2.97 5.36
CA ALA A 283 17.25 3.90 4.24
C ALA A 283 16.17 4.98 4.44
N ALA A 284 14.98 4.59 4.89
CA ALA A 284 13.87 5.49 5.11
C ALA A 284 14.14 6.54 6.22
N PHE A 285 14.96 6.21 7.22
CA PHE A 285 15.24 7.07 8.38
C PHE A 285 16.66 7.65 8.43
N ALA A 286 17.53 7.35 7.45
CA ALA A 286 18.93 7.79 7.43
C ALA A 286 19.13 9.31 7.64
N ALA A 287 18.24 10.13 7.09
CA ALA A 287 18.32 11.60 7.21
C ALA A 287 18.06 12.13 8.64
N PHE A 288 17.60 11.26 9.54
CA PHE A 288 17.20 11.61 10.91
C PHE A 288 18.14 11.03 11.98
N GLU A 289 19.16 10.27 11.61
CA GLU A 289 20.09 9.67 12.57
C GLU A 289 20.67 10.71 13.54
N GLY A 290 20.58 10.43 14.84
CA GLY A 290 21.05 11.29 15.92
C GLY A 290 20.19 12.54 16.19
N LYS A 291 19.14 12.81 15.40
CA LYS A 291 18.23 13.95 15.61
C LYS A 291 17.13 13.62 16.59
N LEU A 292 16.69 14.62 17.34
CA LEU A 292 15.52 14.54 18.22
C LEU A 292 14.27 14.80 17.37
N VAL A 293 13.38 13.82 17.27
CA VAL A 293 12.23 13.87 16.38
C VAL A 293 10.93 13.51 17.09
N LYS A 294 9.82 13.94 16.49
CA LYS A 294 8.49 13.36 16.68
C LYS A 294 8.28 12.24 15.65
N LEU A 295 7.97 11.03 16.11
CA LEU A 295 7.55 9.89 15.30
C LEU A 295 6.07 9.61 15.56
N VAL A 296 5.27 9.47 14.50
CA VAL A 296 3.87 9.05 14.59
C VAL A 296 3.69 7.78 13.78
N VAL A 297 3.23 6.72 14.43
CA VAL A 297 2.83 5.46 13.80
C VAL A 297 1.30 5.42 13.74
N GLY A 298 0.76 5.48 12.53
CA GLY A 298 -0.68 5.45 12.26
C GLY A 298 -1.17 4.09 11.75
N PRO A 299 -2.49 3.90 11.58
CA PRO A 299 -3.09 2.60 11.28
C PRO A 299 -2.72 2.07 9.89
N LEU A 300 -2.29 2.95 8.99
CA LEU A 300 -2.05 2.62 7.58
C LEU A 300 -0.74 3.20 7.06
N ALA A 301 -0.17 4.18 7.74
CA ALA A 301 1.15 4.72 7.46
C ALA A 301 1.76 5.31 8.74
N TYR A 302 3.07 5.49 8.73
CA TYR A 302 3.75 6.38 9.67
C TYR A 302 3.90 7.78 9.06
N GLU A 303 3.87 8.82 9.89
CA GLU A 303 4.17 10.18 9.43
C GLU A 303 5.70 10.34 9.29
N PRO A 304 6.19 11.04 8.24
CA PRO A 304 7.60 11.38 8.13
C PRO A 304 8.10 12.06 9.43
N PRO A 305 9.21 11.60 10.04
CA PRO A 305 9.71 12.21 11.26
C PRO A 305 9.98 13.69 11.10
N VAL A 306 9.62 14.48 12.12
CA VAL A 306 9.88 15.92 12.16
C VAL A 306 10.87 16.20 13.28
N GLU A 307 11.95 16.91 12.97
CA GLU A 307 12.91 17.38 13.98
C GLU A 307 12.24 18.42 14.90
N VAL A 308 12.40 18.26 16.21
CA VAL A 308 11.73 19.08 17.23
C VAL A 308 12.72 19.68 18.23
N PRO A 309 12.45 20.87 18.79
CA PRO A 309 13.26 21.45 19.86
C PRO A 309 13.21 20.60 21.14
N GLU A 310 14.30 20.58 21.90
CA GLU A 310 14.40 19.83 23.17
C GLU A 310 13.34 20.24 24.20
N ALA A 311 12.99 21.52 24.27
CA ALA A 311 11.93 22.00 25.16
C ALA A 311 10.54 21.43 24.81
N GLU A 312 10.26 21.22 23.53
CA GLU A 312 9.00 20.60 23.09
C GLU A 312 8.97 19.12 23.48
N ALA A 313 10.06 18.39 23.22
CA ALA A 313 10.18 17.00 23.63
C ALA A 313 10.05 16.83 25.15
N GLN A 314 10.71 17.71 25.93
CA GLN A 314 10.62 17.68 27.40
C GLN A 314 9.20 17.92 27.90
N ALA A 315 8.50 18.92 27.37
CA ALA A 315 7.11 19.16 27.73
C ALA A 315 6.19 17.98 27.38
N TRP A 316 6.44 17.32 26.24
CA TRP A 316 5.70 16.11 25.86
C TRP A 316 5.99 14.97 26.85
N TRP A 317 7.25 14.72 27.17
CA TRP A 317 7.65 13.68 28.11
C TRP A 317 7.08 13.88 29.52
N ASP A 318 7.13 15.11 30.04
CA ASP A 318 6.56 15.45 31.35
C ASP A 318 5.04 15.24 31.40
N ALA A 319 4.36 15.42 30.26
CA ALA A 319 2.91 15.24 30.15
C ALA A 319 2.46 13.79 29.84
N HIS A 320 3.30 12.98 29.19
CA HIS A 320 2.91 11.66 28.68
C HIS A 320 3.60 10.49 29.39
N ARG A 321 4.62 10.73 30.22
CA ARG A 321 5.20 9.69 31.05
C ARG A 321 4.15 9.24 32.08
N PRO A 322 3.79 7.94 32.12
CA PRO A 322 2.68 7.48 32.94
C PRO A 322 2.99 7.65 34.43
N THR A 323 1.94 7.96 35.19
CA THR A 323 1.93 7.95 36.66
C THR A 323 0.76 7.09 37.08
N ILE A 324 1.01 6.08 37.92
CA ILE A 324 -0.02 5.16 38.41
C ILE A 324 -0.04 5.19 39.95
N GLU A 325 -1.16 4.80 40.54
CA GLU A 325 -1.26 4.71 41.99
C GLU A 325 -0.29 3.65 42.53
N PRO A 326 0.40 3.92 43.65
CA PRO A 326 1.22 2.92 44.32
C PRO A 326 0.38 1.68 44.70
N PRO A 327 0.97 0.47 44.68
CA PRO A 327 0.25 -0.72 45.10
C PRO A 327 -0.10 -0.66 46.59
N PRO A 328 -1.04 -1.49 47.06
CA PRO A 328 -1.33 -1.58 48.48
C PRO A 328 -0.10 -2.02 49.28
N PRO A 329 0.05 -1.54 50.54
CA PRO A 329 1.14 -1.95 51.41
C PRO A 329 1.18 -3.46 51.60
N VAL A 330 2.38 -4.02 51.55
CA VAL A 330 2.63 -5.46 51.68
C VAL A 330 2.35 -5.93 53.12
N ASP A 331 1.57 -7.00 53.25
CA ASP A 331 1.32 -7.70 54.52
C ASP A 331 2.44 -8.72 54.77
N THR A 332 3.44 -8.31 55.55
CA THR A 332 4.57 -9.18 55.92
C THR A 332 4.29 -10.07 57.14
N ASP A 333 3.13 -9.92 57.79
CA ASP A 333 2.77 -10.72 58.97
C ASP A 333 2.09 -12.03 58.55
N TRP A 334 1.47 -12.06 57.38
CA TRP A 334 0.85 -13.27 56.83
C TRP A 334 1.87 -14.32 56.37
N SER A 335 1.88 -15.47 57.03
CA SER A 335 2.79 -16.58 56.71
C SER A 335 2.14 -17.77 56.02
N GLU A 336 0.81 -17.91 56.02
CA GLU A 336 0.19 -19.15 55.54
C GLU A 336 0.31 -19.30 54.01
N MET A 337 1.01 -20.36 53.58
CA MET A 337 0.99 -20.81 52.18
C MET A 337 -0.40 -21.36 51.84
N THR A 338 -1.14 -20.65 51.00
CA THR A 338 -2.58 -20.87 50.83
C THR A 338 -2.90 -21.46 49.46
N ASN A 339 -3.74 -22.50 49.41
CA ASN A 339 -4.29 -23.02 48.15
C ASN A 339 -5.17 -21.93 47.52
N THR A 340 -4.98 -21.66 46.22
CA THR A 340 -5.69 -20.57 45.51
C THR A 340 -7.21 -20.73 45.55
N LEU A 341 -7.73 -21.96 45.57
CA LEU A 341 -9.17 -22.24 45.72
C LEU A 341 -9.71 -21.97 47.13
N ALA A 342 -8.84 -22.01 48.13
CA ALA A 342 -9.19 -21.76 49.52
C ALA A 342 -8.98 -20.29 49.95
N MET A 343 -8.48 -19.44 49.05
CA MET A 343 -8.21 -18.03 49.34
C MET A 343 -9.50 -17.21 49.49
N THR A 344 -9.76 -16.76 50.71
CA THR A 344 -10.89 -15.87 51.04
C THR A 344 -10.41 -14.44 51.26
N GLY A 345 -11.20 -13.46 50.82
CA GLY A 345 -10.91 -12.04 51.04
C GLY A 345 -11.18 -11.17 49.81
N GLU A 346 -11.11 -9.86 50.03
CA GLU A 346 -11.22 -8.84 48.99
C GLU A 346 -9.95 -8.79 48.12
N PRO A 347 -10.05 -8.37 46.83
CA PRO A 347 -8.92 -8.32 45.89
C PRO A 347 -7.67 -7.63 46.45
N VAL A 348 -7.83 -6.47 47.11
CA VAL A 348 -6.72 -5.69 47.69
C VAL A 348 -5.96 -6.48 48.76
N THR A 349 -6.66 -7.27 49.60
CA THR A 349 -6.03 -8.08 50.65
C THR A 349 -5.29 -9.29 50.08
N LEU A 350 -5.79 -9.88 49.00
CA LEU A 350 -5.08 -10.96 48.31
C LEU A 350 -3.82 -10.43 47.62
N LEU A 351 -3.94 -9.29 46.94
CA LEU A 351 -2.83 -8.59 46.30
C LEU A 351 -1.74 -8.23 47.31
N SER A 352 -2.10 -7.71 48.48
CA SER A 352 -1.14 -7.31 49.53
C SER A 352 -0.40 -8.48 50.19
N ARG A 353 -0.90 -9.71 50.06
CA ARG A 353 -0.30 -10.92 50.68
C ARG A 353 0.48 -11.78 49.71
N PHE A 354 -0.05 -11.96 48.50
CA PHE A 354 0.43 -12.96 47.54
C PHE A 354 0.84 -12.39 46.17
N GLY A 355 0.59 -11.09 45.92
CA GLY A 355 0.82 -10.45 44.64
C GLY A 355 -0.23 -10.76 43.58
N ALA A 356 -0.09 -10.13 42.41
CA ALA A 356 -1.18 -9.99 41.47
C ALA A 356 -1.56 -11.30 40.76
N LYS A 357 -0.61 -12.12 40.31
CA LYS A 357 -0.93 -13.40 39.63
C LYS A 357 -1.67 -14.37 40.54
N ALA A 358 -1.24 -14.51 41.79
CA ALA A 358 -1.90 -15.35 42.77
C ALA A 358 -3.31 -14.84 43.11
N ALA A 359 -3.45 -13.53 43.33
CA ALA A 359 -4.74 -12.90 43.59
C ALA A 359 -5.70 -13.08 42.41
N ASN A 360 -5.27 -12.75 41.19
CA ASN A 360 -6.08 -12.85 39.97
C ASN A 360 -6.55 -14.28 39.70
N LEU A 361 -5.66 -15.26 39.85
CA LEU A 361 -6.03 -16.66 39.64
C LEU A 361 -7.04 -17.16 40.70
N SER A 362 -6.83 -16.80 41.97
CA SER A 362 -7.78 -17.08 43.05
C SER A 362 -9.16 -16.48 42.77
N LEU A 363 -9.21 -15.21 42.32
CA LEU A 363 -10.46 -14.52 41.99
C LEU A 363 -11.19 -15.21 40.83
N LEU A 364 -10.47 -15.57 39.77
CA LEU A 364 -11.04 -16.30 38.63
C LEU A 364 -11.63 -17.66 39.02
N TYR A 365 -10.94 -18.41 39.89
CA TYR A 365 -11.37 -19.76 40.27
C TYR A 365 -12.64 -19.79 41.13
N ARG A 366 -13.09 -18.67 41.66
CA ARG A 366 -14.39 -18.57 42.37
C ARG A 366 -15.58 -18.84 41.44
N CYS A 367 -15.40 -18.68 40.14
CA CYS A 367 -16.48 -18.76 39.15
C CYS A 367 -16.15 -19.63 37.93
N LEU A 368 -14.86 -19.81 37.60
CA LEU A 368 -14.44 -20.67 36.50
C LEU A 368 -14.77 -22.14 36.83
N PRO A 369 -15.39 -22.93 35.93
CA PRO A 369 -15.66 -24.34 36.16
C PRO A 369 -14.39 -25.15 36.51
N GLU A 370 -14.52 -26.10 37.45
CA GLU A 370 -13.41 -26.93 37.98
C GLU A 370 -12.58 -27.60 36.86
N GLN A 371 -13.24 -28.03 35.79
CA GLN A 371 -12.57 -28.67 34.65
C GLN A 371 -11.53 -27.77 33.95
N TYR A 372 -11.65 -26.45 34.06
CA TYR A 372 -10.69 -25.48 33.47
C TYR A 372 -9.62 -25.00 34.46
N GLN A 373 -9.74 -25.34 35.74
CA GLN A 373 -8.82 -24.90 36.79
C GLN A 373 -7.56 -25.78 36.86
N VAL A 374 -6.48 -25.22 37.42
CA VAL A 374 -5.27 -25.97 37.80
C VAL A 374 -5.08 -25.95 39.32
N PRO A 375 -4.73 -27.09 39.96
CA PRO A 375 -4.37 -27.08 41.37
C PRO A 375 -3.21 -26.12 41.59
N SER A 376 -3.25 -25.29 42.64
CA SER A 376 -2.21 -24.30 42.90
C SER A 376 -2.22 -23.80 44.33
N PHE A 377 -1.10 -23.25 44.77
CA PHE A 377 -0.99 -22.51 46.02
C PHE A 377 -0.03 -21.34 45.87
N ALA A 378 -0.12 -20.35 46.77
CA ALA A 378 0.78 -19.21 46.76
C ALA A 378 1.62 -19.10 48.04
N ILE A 379 2.83 -18.62 47.87
CA ILE A 379 3.80 -18.29 48.90
C ILE A 379 3.71 -16.78 49.15
N PRO A 380 3.40 -16.33 50.39
CA PRO A 380 3.21 -14.92 50.71
C PRO A 380 4.52 -14.11 50.74
N PHE A 381 4.39 -12.77 50.68
CA PHE A 381 5.53 -11.84 50.66
C PHE A 381 6.44 -11.89 51.89
N LYS A 382 5.93 -12.36 53.04
CA LYS A 382 6.71 -12.52 54.27
C LYS A 382 8.06 -13.19 54.03
N TYR A 383 8.06 -14.31 53.30
CA TYR A 383 9.27 -15.10 53.08
C TYR A 383 10.31 -14.37 52.21
N TYR A 384 9.86 -13.54 51.26
CA TYR A 384 10.76 -12.65 50.51
C TYR A 384 11.37 -11.57 51.41
N ALA A 385 10.54 -10.93 52.25
CA ALA A 385 11.02 -9.90 53.17
C ALA A 385 12.04 -10.45 54.18
N GLU A 386 11.79 -11.64 54.74
CA GLU A 386 12.71 -12.34 55.63
C GLU A 386 14.00 -12.77 54.90
N PHE A 387 13.90 -13.25 53.66
CA PHE A 387 15.06 -13.58 52.82
C PHE A 387 15.98 -12.35 52.63
N MET A 388 15.41 -11.19 52.28
CA MET A 388 16.16 -9.94 52.08
C MET A 388 16.74 -9.38 53.39
N ALA A 389 16.05 -9.58 54.51
CA ALA A 389 16.50 -9.12 55.82
C ALA A 389 17.57 -10.01 56.46
N ARG A 390 17.57 -11.32 56.16
CA ARG A 390 18.49 -12.32 56.74
C ARG A 390 19.81 -12.43 55.99
N ASN A 391 19.76 -12.43 54.66
CA ASN A 391 20.94 -12.65 53.83
C ASN A 391 21.86 -11.43 53.80
N ILE A 392 23.18 -11.68 53.76
CA ILE A 392 24.22 -10.64 53.85
C ILE A 392 24.96 -10.52 52.52
N ILE A 393 25.05 -9.29 52.02
CA ILE A 393 25.81 -8.93 50.82
C ILE A 393 26.96 -7.97 51.20
N LEU A 394 28.06 -8.05 50.46
CA LEU A 394 29.21 -7.15 50.63
C LEU A 394 29.08 -5.95 49.67
N ASP A 395 28.84 -4.76 50.21
CA ASP A 395 28.89 -3.52 49.44
C ASP A 395 30.34 -3.16 49.11
N ARG A 396 30.74 -3.42 47.87
CA ARG A 396 32.09 -3.17 47.34
C ARG A 396 32.26 -1.76 46.76
N ARG A 397 31.25 -0.89 46.81
CA ARG A 397 31.38 0.52 46.38
C ARG A 397 32.24 1.36 47.34
N VAL A 398 32.42 0.88 48.57
CA VAL A 398 33.24 1.50 49.62
C VAL A 398 34.47 0.64 49.95
N SER A 399 35.54 1.27 50.45
CA SER A 399 36.77 0.58 50.86
C SER A 399 37.09 0.87 52.34
N PRO A 400 37.21 -0.16 53.21
CA PRO A 400 37.01 -1.58 52.92
C PRO A 400 35.53 -1.92 52.61
N PRO A 401 35.24 -3.04 51.91
CA PRO A 401 33.86 -3.46 51.64
C PRO A 401 33.04 -3.59 52.92
N ARG A 402 31.76 -3.20 52.87
CA ARG A 402 30.86 -3.19 54.02
C ARG A 402 29.83 -4.33 53.93
N ALA A 403 29.83 -5.24 54.90
CA ALA A 403 28.79 -6.25 55.03
C ALA A 403 27.47 -5.63 55.52
N MET A 404 26.36 -5.96 54.87
CA MET A 404 25.03 -5.51 55.25
C MET A 404 23.96 -6.49 54.75
N THR A 405 22.73 -6.39 55.25
CA THR A 405 21.64 -7.20 54.73
C THR A 405 21.34 -6.84 53.29
N CYS A 406 20.81 -7.79 52.50
CA CYS A 406 20.39 -7.52 51.11
C CYS A 406 19.40 -6.34 51.05
N GLN A 407 18.47 -6.26 52.01
CA GLN A 407 17.55 -5.11 52.14
C GLN A 407 18.30 -3.79 52.36
N ALA A 408 19.26 -3.75 53.29
CA ALA A 408 20.02 -2.54 53.56
C ALA A 408 20.89 -2.12 52.36
N TYR A 409 21.40 -3.09 51.59
CA TYR A 409 22.13 -2.83 50.36
C TYR A 409 21.23 -2.19 49.30
N VAL A 410 20.06 -2.77 49.02
CA VAL A 410 19.06 -2.19 48.12
C VAL A 410 18.72 -0.76 48.52
N ASN A 411 18.40 -0.51 49.80
CA ASN A 411 18.06 0.83 50.28
C ASN A 411 19.22 1.82 50.05
N SER A 412 20.47 1.36 50.16
CA SER A 412 21.65 2.17 49.87
C SER A 412 21.94 2.38 48.38
N LEU A 413 21.40 1.54 47.49
CA LEU A 413 21.40 1.78 46.05
C LEU A 413 20.37 2.87 45.71
N LEU A 414 19.14 2.74 46.24
CA LEU A 414 18.06 3.69 46.00
C LEU A 414 18.38 5.11 46.52
N ALA A 415 19.15 5.23 47.60
CA ALA A 415 19.60 6.51 48.15
C ALA A 415 20.80 7.13 47.41
N ASP A 416 21.43 6.41 46.46
CA ASP A 416 22.61 6.87 45.73
C ASP A 416 22.19 7.75 44.53
N ALA A 417 22.52 9.05 44.60
CA ALA A 417 22.19 10.01 43.55
C ALA A 417 22.78 9.65 42.18
N LYS A 418 23.94 8.97 42.15
CA LYS A 418 24.52 8.48 40.89
C LYS A 418 23.72 7.31 40.34
N PHE A 419 23.28 6.39 41.19
CA PHE A 419 22.42 5.28 40.78
C PHE A 419 21.11 5.78 40.15
N ALA A 420 20.52 6.85 40.68
CA ALA A 420 19.32 7.46 40.11
C ALA A 420 19.55 8.14 38.74
N SER A 421 20.71 8.77 38.54
CA SER A 421 20.98 9.61 37.36
C SER A 421 21.78 8.93 36.23
N ASP A 422 22.54 7.87 36.52
CA ASP A 422 23.45 7.20 35.57
C ASP A 422 22.97 5.76 35.30
N SER A 423 22.40 5.55 34.11
CA SER A 423 21.83 4.27 33.70
C SER A 423 22.86 3.14 33.59
N VAL A 424 24.08 3.45 33.12
CA VAL A 424 25.16 2.45 32.98
C VAL A 424 25.67 2.03 34.35
N TYR A 425 25.84 2.99 35.26
CA TYR A 425 26.21 2.72 36.64
C TYR A 425 25.14 1.87 37.35
N ARG A 426 23.86 2.22 37.15
CA ARG A 426 22.72 1.46 37.67
C ARG A 426 22.66 0.04 37.13
N ALA A 427 22.77 -0.15 35.82
CA ALA A 427 22.79 -1.47 35.18
C ALA A 427 23.90 -2.36 35.77
N THR A 428 25.09 -1.80 35.95
CA THR A 428 26.23 -2.52 36.55
C THR A 428 25.89 -3.03 37.96
N LEU A 429 25.30 -2.18 38.80
CA LEU A 429 24.96 -2.51 40.18
C LEU A 429 23.79 -3.47 40.30
N LEU A 430 22.73 -3.31 39.49
CA LEU A 430 21.58 -4.21 39.48
C LEU A 430 21.96 -5.60 38.95
N ASN A 431 22.73 -5.68 37.86
CA ASN A 431 23.21 -6.96 37.34
C ASN A 431 24.14 -7.67 38.34
N GLY A 432 24.95 -6.90 39.08
CA GLY A 432 25.75 -7.42 40.19
C GLY A 432 24.89 -7.94 41.34
N LEU A 433 23.87 -7.18 41.75
CA LEU A 433 22.92 -7.58 42.79
C LEU A 433 22.20 -8.88 42.43
N VAL A 434 21.59 -8.96 41.25
CA VAL A 434 20.85 -10.14 40.80
C VAL A 434 21.75 -11.38 40.77
N ARG A 435 23.00 -11.23 40.32
CA ARG A 435 23.99 -12.32 40.35
C ARG A 435 24.30 -12.77 41.77
N GLU A 436 24.61 -11.83 42.67
CA GLU A 436 24.93 -12.16 44.06
C GLU A 436 23.75 -12.82 44.80
N LEU A 437 22.52 -12.35 44.52
CA LEU A 437 21.31 -12.99 45.03
C LEU A 437 21.18 -14.44 44.54
N ARG A 438 21.37 -14.67 43.23
CA ARG A 438 21.20 -16.00 42.59
C ARG A 438 22.26 -17.02 42.98
N ASP A 439 23.51 -16.58 43.10
CA ASP A 439 24.66 -17.48 43.18
C ASP A 439 25.11 -17.74 44.62
N TYR A 440 24.77 -16.86 45.57
CA TYR A 440 25.32 -16.92 46.93
C TYR A 440 24.30 -16.82 48.07
N MET A 441 23.06 -16.39 47.82
CA MET A 441 22.07 -16.24 48.89
C MET A 441 21.25 -17.52 49.08
N VAL A 442 20.90 -17.80 50.34
CA VAL A 442 20.31 -19.07 50.73
C VAL A 442 18.87 -18.85 51.17
N ALA A 443 17.94 -19.63 50.61
CA ALA A 443 16.57 -19.71 51.08
C ALA A 443 16.51 -20.42 52.45
N ASP A 444 15.57 -20.05 53.32
CA ASP A 444 15.44 -20.69 54.62
C ASP A 444 15.03 -22.18 54.45
N PRO A 445 15.81 -23.15 54.96
CA PRO A 445 15.46 -24.57 54.86
C PRO A 445 14.07 -24.90 55.45
N ALA A 446 13.60 -24.15 56.44
CA ALA A 446 12.25 -24.33 56.98
C ALA A 446 11.16 -23.97 55.95
N VAL A 447 11.40 -22.94 55.14
CA VAL A 447 10.50 -22.52 54.05
C VAL A 447 10.54 -23.56 52.93
N VAL A 448 11.72 -24.08 52.59
CA VAL A 448 11.87 -25.16 51.59
C VAL A 448 11.06 -26.39 52.01
N ALA A 449 11.19 -26.83 53.26
CA ALA A 449 10.41 -27.96 53.80
C ALA A 449 8.90 -27.68 53.81
N GLU A 450 8.47 -26.46 54.12
CA GLU A 450 7.06 -26.07 54.08
C GLU A 450 6.51 -26.07 52.65
N VAL A 451 7.26 -25.58 51.67
CA VAL A 451 6.89 -25.65 50.23
C VAL A 451 6.75 -27.10 49.79
N ALA A 452 7.69 -27.98 50.17
CA ALA A 452 7.62 -29.40 49.83
C ALA A 452 6.39 -30.09 50.47
N ALA A 453 6.11 -29.80 51.74
CA ALA A 453 4.94 -30.34 52.44
C ALA A 453 3.62 -29.83 51.82
N GLN A 454 3.57 -28.56 51.43
CA GLN A 454 2.41 -27.98 50.76
C GLN A 454 2.25 -28.55 49.34
N ALA A 455 3.34 -28.80 48.63
CA ALA A 455 3.31 -29.46 47.34
C ALA A 455 2.73 -30.88 47.44
N GLU A 456 3.18 -31.69 48.41
CA GLU A 456 2.61 -33.01 48.70
C GLU A 456 1.11 -32.91 48.99
N LYS A 457 0.68 -31.92 49.81
CA LYS A 457 -0.72 -31.73 50.17
C LYS A 457 -1.61 -31.32 48.99
N VAL A 458 -1.13 -30.46 48.09
CA VAL A 458 -1.92 -29.89 46.99
C VAL A 458 -1.89 -30.79 45.75
N TYR A 459 -0.75 -31.42 45.48
CA TYR A 459 -0.53 -32.23 44.26
C TYR A 459 -0.52 -33.73 44.51
N GLY A 460 -0.53 -34.17 45.77
CA GLY A 460 -0.56 -35.58 46.18
C GLY A 460 0.77 -36.32 46.05
N SER A 461 1.85 -35.62 45.68
CA SER A 461 3.20 -36.17 45.52
C SER A 461 4.25 -35.05 45.43
N THR A 462 5.44 -35.26 45.99
CA THR A 462 6.64 -34.42 45.79
C THR A 462 7.34 -34.68 44.46
N ARG A 463 7.04 -35.80 43.79
CA ARG A 463 7.56 -36.14 42.45
C ARG A 463 6.65 -35.62 41.35
N VAL A 464 6.36 -34.32 41.40
CA VAL A 464 5.58 -33.61 40.39
C VAL A 464 6.38 -32.40 39.94
N MET A 465 6.54 -32.22 38.63
CA MET A 465 7.19 -31.03 38.10
C MET A 465 6.28 -29.83 38.31
N LEU A 466 6.74 -28.82 39.05
CA LEU A 466 6.00 -27.60 39.33
C LEU A 466 6.65 -26.39 38.66
N ARG A 467 5.91 -25.29 38.59
CA ARG A 467 6.34 -23.99 38.10
C ARG A 467 6.09 -22.95 39.18
N SER A 468 7.18 -22.38 39.69
CA SER A 468 7.22 -21.20 40.55
C SER A 468 7.12 -19.95 39.68
N ARG A 469 5.92 -19.37 39.65
CA ARG A 469 5.60 -18.14 38.92
C ARG A 469 5.78 -16.93 39.83
N SER A 470 6.48 -15.92 39.34
CA SER A 470 6.55 -14.61 40.00
C SER A 470 5.14 -14.04 40.20
N SER A 471 4.86 -13.55 41.41
CA SER A 471 3.59 -12.91 41.77
C SER A 471 3.92 -11.65 42.58
N SER A 472 4.27 -10.57 41.89
CA SER A 472 4.70 -9.31 42.49
C SER A 472 3.49 -8.45 42.90
N ASN A 473 3.66 -7.50 43.82
CA ASN A 473 2.69 -6.42 44.03
C ASN A 473 2.80 -5.31 42.97
N MET A 474 3.86 -5.36 42.14
CA MET A 474 4.16 -4.43 41.07
C MET A 474 4.00 -5.15 39.71
N GLU A 475 2.78 -5.61 39.38
CA GLU A 475 2.39 -6.18 38.08
C GLU A 475 0.87 -6.36 37.96
N ASP A 476 0.40 -6.71 36.76
CA ASP A 476 -0.99 -7.01 36.38
C ASP A 476 -2.03 -5.96 36.78
N ASP A 477 -1.60 -4.71 36.95
CA ASP A 477 -2.47 -3.53 36.99
C ASP A 477 -2.94 -3.16 35.57
N ILE A 478 -4.09 -2.49 35.46
CA ILE A 478 -4.68 -2.09 34.18
C ILE A 478 -3.75 -1.20 33.34
N ALA A 479 -2.99 -0.31 33.99
CA ALA A 479 -2.02 0.58 33.38
C ALA A 479 -0.59 0.01 33.43
N PHE A 480 -0.32 -0.93 34.34
CA PHE A 480 1.00 -1.57 34.51
C PHE A 480 0.93 -3.10 34.59
N SER A 481 1.02 -3.75 33.43
CA SER A 481 0.94 -5.22 33.37
C SER A 481 2.14 -5.97 33.97
N GLY A 482 3.35 -5.41 33.95
CA GLY A 482 4.56 -6.13 34.37
C GLY A 482 4.95 -7.35 33.52
N ALA A 483 4.36 -7.52 32.32
CA ALA A 483 4.57 -8.70 31.48
C ALA A 483 6.03 -8.91 31.05
N GLY A 484 6.57 -10.09 31.38
CA GLY A 484 7.96 -10.47 31.07
C GLY A 484 9.03 -9.70 31.86
N LEU A 485 8.67 -8.95 32.91
CA LEU A 485 9.65 -8.28 33.77
C LEU A 485 10.36 -9.25 34.72
N TYR A 486 9.61 -10.22 35.23
CA TYR A 486 10.07 -11.16 36.26
C TYR A 486 10.22 -12.56 35.69
N ASP A 487 11.12 -13.34 36.29
CA ASP A 487 11.42 -14.69 35.84
C ASP A 487 10.55 -15.72 36.55
N SER A 488 10.30 -16.85 35.92
CA SER A 488 9.61 -18.00 36.51
C SER A 488 10.44 -19.26 36.29
N TYR A 489 10.47 -20.15 37.27
CA TYR A 489 11.35 -21.32 37.27
C TYR A 489 10.57 -22.59 37.56
N SER A 490 10.97 -23.67 36.91
CA SER A 490 10.41 -24.98 37.21
C SER A 490 11.17 -25.62 38.37
N ILE A 491 10.45 -26.23 39.31
CA ILE A 491 10.98 -26.89 40.50
C ILE A 491 10.45 -28.32 40.61
N CYS A 492 11.21 -29.19 41.28
CA CYS A 492 10.83 -30.54 41.66
C CYS A 492 11.00 -30.67 43.18
N PRO A 493 9.92 -30.78 43.95
CA PRO A 493 10.03 -30.89 45.40
C PRO A 493 10.83 -32.10 45.90
N ALA A 494 10.88 -33.19 45.13
CA ALA A 494 11.68 -34.37 45.48
C ALA A 494 13.19 -34.12 45.43
N ASP A 495 13.67 -33.27 44.51
CA ASP A 495 15.10 -32.93 44.35
C ASP A 495 15.64 -32.16 45.58
N SER A 496 14.78 -31.46 46.35
CA SER A 496 15.22 -30.83 47.61
C SER A 496 15.22 -31.80 48.81
N LEU A 497 14.82 -33.07 48.61
CA LEU A 497 14.56 -34.03 49.69
C LEU A 497 15.39 -35.33 49.61
N ASP A 498 16.02 -35.63 48.49
CA ASP A 498 16.77 -36.87 48.25
C ASP A 498 18.24 -36.84 48.72
N ALA A 499 18.71 -35.68 49.20
CA ALA A 499 19.98 -35.51 49.91
C ALA A 499 21.25 -35.77 49.08
N ASP A 500 21.12 -35.71 47.75
CA ASP A 500 22.23 -35.49 46.81
C ASP A 500 21.99 -34.20 46.01
N ASP A 501 22.99 -33.80 45.24
CA ASP A 501 22.89 -32.69 44.26
C ASP A 501 23.11 -33.26 42.82
N ASP A 502 22.92 -34.58 42.65
CA ASP A 502 23.32 -35.36 41.47
C ASP A 502 22.11 -35.57 40.52
N GLY A 503 22.00 -34.70 39.50
CA GLY A 503 20.94 -34.81 38.49
C GLY A 503 20.95 -36.10 37.65
N PRO A 504 19.89 -36.37 36.86
CA PRO A 504 18.83 -35.45 36.39
C PRO A 504 17.67 -35.29 37.37
N SER A 505 16.80 -34.30 37.13
CA SER A 505 15.64 -34.03 38.01
C SER A 505 14.75 -35.26 38.22
N ALA A 506 14.38 -35.55 39.48
CA ALA A 506 13.52 -36.68 39.85
C ALA A 506 12.10 -36.56 39.29
N CYS A 507 11.67 -35.35 38.92
CA CYS A 507 10.37 -35.08 38.31
C CYS A 507 10.40 -35.07 36.78
N ASN A 508 11.58 -34.91 36.16
CA ASN A 508 11.74 -34.94 34.71
C ASN A 508 13.16 -35.42 34.33
N PRO A 509 13.32 -36.72 34.03
CA PRO A 509 14.61 -37.30 33.68
C PRO A 509 15.26 -36.73 32.40
N ASP A 510 14.49 -36.08 31.52
CA ASP A 510 15.01 -35.44 30.30
C ASP A 510 15.64 -34.06 30.58
N LYS A 511 15.61 -33.59 31.83
CA LYS A 511 16.23 -32.33 32.23
C LYS A 511 17.47 -32.61 33.06
N ASP A 512 18.62 -32.23 32.50
CA ASP A 512 19.90 -32.26 33.20
C ASP A 512 19.85 -31.39 34.46
N GLY A 513 20.47 -31.92 35.52
CA GLY A 513 20.59 -31.28 36.83
C GLY A 513 19.28 -31.29 37.64
N GLU A 514 19.44 -31.19 38.95
CA GLU A 514 18.33 -31.03 39.88
C GLU A 514 17.60 -29.69 39.74
N ARG A 515 16.35 -29.70 40.20
CA ARG A 515 15.41 -28.59 40.15
C ARG A 515 14.89 -28.28 41.55
N GLU A 516 15.83 -28.12 42.48
CA GLU A 516 15.60 -27.74 43.87
C GLU A 516 14.62 -26.57 44.04
N ILE A 517 13.82 -26.63 45.11
CA ILE A 517 12.92 -25.58 45.57
C ILE A 517 13.71 -24.30 45.88
N GLU A 518 14.78 -24.39 46.68
CA GLU A 518 15.59 -23.26 47.13
C GLU A 518 16.10 -22.42 45.96
N ARG A 519 16.67 -23.09 44.96
CA ARG A 519 17.12 -22.46 43.72
C ARG A 519 15.96 -21.78 43.02
N GLY A 520 14.82 -22.44 42.88
CA GLY A 520 13.62 -21.85 42.27
C GLY A 520 13.14 -20.59 43.00
N LEU A 521 13.08 -20.60 44.33
CA LEU A 521 12.66 -19.46 45.15
C LEU A 521 13.60 -18.26 44.97
N VAL A 522 14.91 -18.48 45.13
CA VAL A 522 15.93 -17.43 45.03
C VAL A 522 15.94 -16.81 43.64
N GLN A 523 15.82 -17.63 42.59
CA GLN A 523 15.81 -17.15 41.21
C GLN A 523 14.61 -16.25 40.91
N VAL A 524 13.42 -16.59 41.43
CA VAL A 524 12.21 -15.75 41.32
C VAL A 524 12.36 -14.46 42.13
N TRP A 525 12.80 -14.53 43.38
CA TRP A 525 13.00 -13.36 44.24
C TRP A 525 14.04 -12.37 43.68
N ALA A 526 15.17 -12.87 43.17
CA ALA A 526 16.19 -12.04 42.54
C ALA A 526 15.65 -11.29 41.32
N SER A 527 14.72 -11.88 40.57
CA SER A 527 14.18 -11.29 39.35
C SER A 527 13.41 -9.98 39.57
N LEU A 528 12.98 -9.69 40.81
CA LEU A 528 12.37 -8.40 41.17
C LEU A 528 13.32 -7.23 40.87
N TRP A 529 14.64 -7.47 40.96
CA TRP A 529 15.71 -6.49 40.79
C TRP A 529 16.39 -6.57 39.42
N ASN A 530 15.84 -7.32 38.46
CA ASN A 530 16.30 -7.29 37.07
C ASN A 530 16.30 -5.83 36.55
N MET A 531 17.31 -5.46 35.76
CA MET A 531 17.41 -4.12 35.16
C MET A 531 16.12 -3.73 34.43
N ARG A 532 15.57 -4.62 33.60
CA ARG A 532 14.27 -4.43 32.94
C ARG A 532 13.12 -4.13 33.89
N ALA A 533 13.05 -4.82 35.03
CA ALA A 533 11.98 -4.65 36.00
C ALA A 533 12.13 -3.32 36.74
N PHE A 534 13.38 -2.93 37.04
CA PHE A 534 13.69 -1.64 37.63
C PHE A 534 13.34 -0.49 36.67
N GLU A 535 13.85 -0.50 35.45
CA GLU A 535 13.59 0.58 34.47
C GLU A 535 12.09 0.76 34.18
N GLU A 536 11.34 -0.33 34.05
CA GLU A 536 9.89 -0.24 33.85
C GLU A 536 9.22 0.44 35.04
N ARG A 537 9.51 0.00 36.27
CA ARG A 537 8.96 0.63 37.48
C ARG A 537 9.36 2.10 37.57
N SER A 538 10.61 2.44 37.25
CA SER A 538 11.06 3.82 37.20
C SER A 538 10.29 4.63 36.16
N TYR A 539 10.08 4.11 34.95
CA TYR A 539 9.34 4.80 33.89
C TYR A 539 7.90 5.14 34.32
N TYR A 540 7.22 4.19 34.98
CA TYR A 540 5.89 4.39 35.57
C TYR A 540 5.89 5.07 36.95
N GLN A 541 7.06 5.48 37.44
CA GLN A 541 7.26 6.22 38.69
C GLN A 541 6.80 5.46 39.95
N LEU A 542 6.90 4.13 39.92
CA LEU A 542 6.55 3.27 41.05
C LEU A 542 7.63 3.29 42.15
N PRO A 543 7.24 3.26 43.44
CA PRO A 543 8.17 3.24 44.56
C PRO A 543 8.91 1.89 44.65
N HIS A 544 10.23 1.90 44.42
CA HIS A 544 11.03 0.68 44.38
C HIS A 544 11.22 0.00 45.75
N ASP A 545 11.14 0.77 46.83
CA ASP A 545 11.28 0.32 48.22
C ASP A 545 10.05 -0.41 48.75
N GLU A 546 8.90 -0.26 48.09
CA GLU A 546 7.65 -0.98 48.40
C GLU A 546 7.46 -2.25 47.55
N ALA A 547 8.40 -2.54 46.64
CA ALA A 547 8.31 -3.71 45.77
C ALA A 547 8.62 -5.01 46.52
N ALA A 548 7.73 -6.01 46.41
CA ALA A 548 7.89 -7.33 47.00
C ALA A 548 7.52 -8.44 46.02
N MET A 549 8.01 -9.66 46.26
CA MET A 549 7.80 -10.81 45.39
C MET A 549 7.17 -11.99 46.14
N GLY A 550 5.91 -12.29 45.84
CA GLY A 550 5.23 -13.54 46.19
C GLY A 550 5.47 -14.56 45.09
N ILE A 551 5.06 -15.81 45.32
CA ILE A 551 5.25 -16.88 44.34
C ILE A 551 3.97 -17.70 44.20
N LEU A 552 3.44 -17.78 42.98
CA LEU A 552 2.36 -18.68 42.63
C LEU A 552 2.95 -20.01 42.15
N VAL A 553 2.65 -21.11 42.83
CA VAL A 553 3.11 -22.44 42.48
C VAL A 553 1.98 -23.18 41.75
N THR A 554 2.27 -23.64 40.52
CA THR A 554 1.34 -24.38 39.65
C THR A 554 2.03 -25.63 39.09
N PRO A 555 1.33 -26.63 38.53
CA PRO A 555 1.96 -27.70 37.79
C PRO A 555 2.73 -27.17 36.57
N ALA A 556 3.88 -27.78 36.29
CA ALA A 556 4.51 -27.67 34.99
C ALA A 556 3.77 -28.59 34.00
N PHE A 557 3.70 -28.17 32.74
CA PHE A 557 3.04 -28.91 31.66
C PHE A 557 4.09 -29.25 30.60
N PRO A 558 5.03 -30.19 30.89
CA PRO A 558 6.15 -30.48 30.01
C PRO A 558 5.75 -31.20 28.72
N ASP A 559 4.57 -31.82 28.67
CA ASP A 559 4.06 -32.62 27.55
C ASP A 559 2.71 -32.12 27.01
N GLU A 560 2.47 -30.81 27.10
CA GLU A 560 1.25 -30.18 26.59
C GLU A 560 1.04 -30.40 25.09
N ALA A 561 -0.22 -30.50 24.66
CA ALA A 561 -0.56 -30.60 23.24
C ALA A 561 -0.51 -29.22 22.55
N ALA A 562 -0.94 -28.18 23.26
CA ALA A 562 -0.89 -26.80 22.79
C ALA A 562 -0.83 -25.81 23.94
N ASN A 563 -0.20 -24.66 23.70
CA ASN A 563 -0.20 -23.51 24.60
C ASN A 563 -0.64 -22.25 23.85
N GLY A 564 -1.32 -21.33 24.55
CA GLY A 564 -1.95 -20.21 23.90
C GLY A 564 -2.24 -19.01 24.78
N VAL A 565 -2.54 -17.90 24.10
CA VAL A 565 -3.04 -16.66 24.67
C VAL A 565 -4.35 -16.31 23.97
N ALA A 566 -5.36 -15.94 24.74
CA ALA A 566 -6.66 -15.52 24.27
C ALA A 566 -7.01 -14.12 24.80
N PHE A 567 -7.52 -13.26 23.91
CA PHE A 567 -8.04 -11.95 24.26
C PHE A 567 -9.56 -11.93 24.12
N THR A 568 -10.28 -11.38 25.10
CA THR A 568 -11.76 -11.24 25.06
C THR A 568 -12.24 -10.06 24.20
N GLY A 569 -11.46 -9.74 23.18
CA GLY A 569 -11.62 -8.66 22.20
C GLY A 569 -10.34 -8.55 21.36
N ASN A 570 -10.33 -7.71 20.33
CA ASN A 570 -9.12 -7.53 19.53
C ASN A 570 -8.22 -6.41 20.12
N PRO A 571 -7.02 -6.74 20.64
CA PRO A 571 -6.13 -5.74 21.24
C PRO A 571 -5.56 -4.74 20.21
N PHE A 572 -5.68 -5.01 18.91
CA PHE A 572 -5.18 -4.18 17.81
C PHE A 572 -6.30 -3.44 17.07
N ASP A 573 -7.57 -3.69 17.42
CA ASP A 573 -8.73 -3.00 16.84
C ASP A 573 -9.83 -2.88 17.91
N PRO A 574 -9.99 -1.71 18.56
CA PRO A 574 -10.99 -1.52 19.62
C PRO A 574 -12.45 -1.66 19.13
N PHE A 575 -12.68 -1.68 17.82
CA PHE A 575 -14.00 -1.85 17.23
C PHE A 575 -14.31 -3.32 16.90
N ASP A 576 -13.29 -4.18 16.84
CA ASP A 576 -13.46 -5.61 16.71
C ASP A 576 -13.60 -6.28 18.08
N ARG A 577 -14.86 -6.55 18.45
CA ARG A 577 -15.23 -7.19 19.72
C ARG A 577 -15.05 -8.71 19.72
N ARG A 578 -14.65 -9.31 18.59
CA ARG A 578 -14.42 -10.75 18.49
C ARG A 578 -13.19 -11.15 19.30
N TYR A 579 -13.19 -12.37 19.83
CA TYR A 579 -12.07 -12.85 20.63
C TYR A 579 -10.92 -13.25 19.71
N LEU A 580 -9.71 -12.83 20.07
CA LEU A 580 -8.49 -13.15 19.34
C LEU A 580 -7.74 -14.28 20.04
N ILE A 581 -7.47 -15.38 19.34
CA ILE A 581 -6.77 -16.54 19.87
C ILE A 581 -5.46 -16.73 19.12
N ASN A 582 -4.37 -16.86 19.86
CA ASN A 582 -3.07 -17.25 19.31
C ASN A 582 -2.56 -18.50 20.00
N VAL A 583 -2.06 -19.45 19.21
CA VAL A 583 -1.71 -20.78 19.72
C VAL A 583 -0.44 -21.36 19.08
N GLN A 584 0.24 -22.20 19.85
CA GLN A 584 1.38 -22.97 19.40
C GLN A 584 1.29 -24.44 19.78
N TYR A 585 1.87 -25.27 18.91
CA TYR A 585 2.01 -26.70 19.12
C TYR A 585 3.04 -26.98 20.21
N GLY A 586 2.70 -27.87 21.14
CA GLY A 586 3.58 -28.20 22.26
C GLY A 586 3.86 -27.01 23.17
N ASP A 587 5.11 -26.89 23.62
CA ASP A 587 5.62 -25.82 24.50
C ASP A 587 6.29 -24.66 23.75
N ALA A 588 6.19 -24.64 22.40
CA ALA A 588 6.71 -23.55 21.59
C ALA A 588 6.05 -22.22 21.98
N SER A 589 6.84 -21.17 22.14
CA SER A 589 6.34 -19.92 22.70
C SER A 589 5.47 -19.14 21.71
N VAL A 590 4.29 -18.72 22.15
CA VAL A 590 3.41 -17.80 21.40
C VAL A 590 3.91 -16.35 21.46
N VAL A 591 4.52 -15.97 22.58
CA VAL A 591 4.92 -14.58 22.89
C VAL A 591 6.38 -14.30 22.48
N LEU A 592 7.22 -15.34 22.45
CA LEU A 592 8.62 -15.33 21.97
C LEU A 592 8.86 -16.48 20.98
N PRO A 593 8.14 -16.55 19.85
CA PRO A 593 8.43 -17.57 18.86
C PRO A 593 9.84 -17.36 18.29
N ASP A 594 10.46 -18.45 17.84
CA ASP A 594 11.65 -18.35 16.97
C ASP A 594 11.32 -17.46 15.76
N PRO A 595 12.25 -16.66 15.20
CA PRO A 595 11.98 -15.76 14.08
C PRO A 595 11.37 -16.44 12.84
N THR A 596 11.59 -17.75 12.66
CA THR A 596 11.03 -18.55 11.57
C THR A 596 9.67 -19.17 11.90
N VAL A 597 9.26 -19.07 13.15
CA VAL A 597 8.05 -19.68 13.70
C VAL A 597 6.94 -18.65 13.80
N THR A 598 5.79 -18.96 13.21
CA THR A 598 4.60 -18.12 13.26
C THR A 598 3.49 -18.86 14.04
N PRO A 599 2.90 -18.24 15.07
CA PRO A 599 1.75 -18.80 15.78
C PRO A 599 0.48 -18.85 14.93
N GLU A 600 -0.37 -19.84 15.23
CA GLU A 600 -1.75 -19.88 14.75
C GLU A 600 -2.49 -18.62 15.22
N LYS A 601 -3.43 -18.14 14.40
CA LYS A 601 -4.30 -17.01 14.69
C LYS A 601 -5.73 -17.36 14.29
N ASP A 602 -6.63 -17.33 15.27
CA ASP A 602 -8.06 -17.51 15.07
C ASP A 602 -8.84 -16.34 15.66
N ILE A 603 -9.98 -16.01 15.06
CA ILE A 603 -10.89 -14.97 15.53
C ILE A 603 -12.26 -15.59 15.76
N LEU A 604 -12.81 -15.45 16.96
CA LEU A 604 -14.07 -16.04 17.37
C LEU A 604 -15.15 -14.97 17.53
N ALA A 605 -16.26 -15.11 16.81
CA ALA A 605 -17.47 -14.33 17.09
C ALA A 605 -18.29 -15.05 18.17
N LEU A 606 -18.75 -14.30 19.17
CA LEU A 606 -19.55 -14.83 20.26
C LEU A 606 -20.92 -14.16 20.31
N GLU A 607 -21.94 -14.93 20.66
CA GLU A 607 -23.29 -14.47 20.98
C GLU A 607 -23.78 -15.26 22.20
N ASP A 608 -24.28 -14.58 23.23
CA ASP A 608 -24.74 -15.17 24.49
C ASP A 608 -23.73 -16.16 25.12
N GLY A 609 -22.43 -15.85 25.03
CA GLY A 609 -21.34 -16.67 25.59
C GLY A 609 -20.94 -17.90 24.76
N GLU A 610 -21.57 -18.13 23.61
CA GLU A 610 -21.26 -19.24 22.69
C GLU A 610 -20.59 -18.74 21.40
N VAL A 611 -19.68 -19.55 20.85
CA VAL A 611 -18.99 -19.23 19.59
C VAL A 611 -19.90 -19.51 18.40
N THR A 612 -20.29 -18.46 17.67
CA THR A 612 -21.18 -18.54 16.49
C THR A 612 -20.42 -18.61 15.17
N ALA A 613 -19.22 -18.04 15.09
CA ALA A 613 -18.36 -18.10 13.92
C ALA A 613 -16.88 -18.21 14.29
N ILE A 614 -16.13 -18.98 13.50
CA ILE A 614 -14.68 -19.14 13.61
C ILE A 614 -14.04 -18.66 12.32
N VAL A 615 -13.16 -17.68 12.42
CA VAL A 615 -12.32 -17.22 11.30
C VAL A 615 -10.91 -17.71 11.54
N ARG A 616 -10.47 -18.66 10.70
CA ARG A 616 -9.11 -19.20 10.68
C ARG A 616 -8.19 -18.24 9.95
N ALA A 617 -7.66 -17.24 10.65
CA ALA A 617 -6.91 -16.16 10.01
C ALA A 617 -5.53 -16.61 9.51
N ARG A 618 -4.84 -17.51 10.25
CA ARG A 618 -3.53 -18.03 9.86
C ARG A 618 -3.19 -19.32 10.62
N PRO A 619 -2.71 -20.39 9.96
CA PRO A 619 -2.20 -21.58 10.65
C PRO A 619 -0.82 -21.33 11.27
N SER A 620 -0.40 -22.17 12.22
CA SER A 620 0.99 -22.13 12.67
C SER A 620 1.96 -22.67 11.61
N SER A 621 3.15 -22.09 11.51
CA SER A 621 4.23 -22.65 10.65
C SER A 621 4.81 -23.98 11.16
N LEU A 622 4.52 -24.38 12.40
CA LEU A 622 4.87 -25.70 12.93
C LEU A 622 3.89 -26.79 12.47
N MET A 623 2.77 -26.41 11.87
CA MET A 623 1.75 -27.33 11.39
C MET A 623 1.92 -27.60 9.88
N PRO A 624 1.62 -28.83 9.41
CA PRO A 624 1.52 -29.11 7.98
C PRO A 624 0.55 -28.15 7.25
N PRO A 625 0.80 -27.80 5.98
CA PRO A 625 -0.10 -26.94 5.20
C PRO A 625 -1.56 -27.42 5.23
N GLY A 626 -2.48 -26.50 5.52
CA GLY A 626 -3.92 -26.78 5.63
C GLY A 626 -4.37 -27.43 6.95
N THR A 627 -3.48 -27.55 7.94
CA THR A 627 -3.82 -28.04 9.30
C THR A 627 -3.66 -26.94 10.35
N TYR A 628 -4.33 -27.14 11.48
CA TYR A 628 -4.38 -26.20 12.61
C TYR A 628 -4.05 -26.93 13.91
N VAL A 629 -3.47 -26.22 14.87
CA VAL A 629 -3.11 -26.71 16.19
C VAL A 629 -4.37 -27.01 17.00
N LEU A 630 -5.35 -26.11 17.01
CA LEU A 630 -6.63 -26.34 17.68
C LEU A 630 -7.72 -26.75 16.71
N THR A 631 -8.52 -27.73 17.12
CA THR A 631 -9.76 -28.09 16.42
C THR A 631 -10.86 -27.05 16.65
N ASP A 632 -11.84 -26.97 15.76
CA ASP A 632 -13.00 -26.08 15.94
C ASP A 632 -13.77 -26.38 17.24
N ALA A 633 -13.80 -27.63 17.68
CA ALA A 633 -14.42 -28.02 18.94
C ALA A 633 -13.66 -27.45 20.16
N GLN A 634 -12.32 -27.52 20.13
CA GLN A 634 -11.47 -26.92 21.16
C GLN A 634 -11.59 -25.39 21.16
N LEU A 635 -11.69 -24.74 20.00
CA LEU A 635 -11.94 -23.29 19.93
C LEU A 635 -13.29 -22.89 20.51
N LYS A 636 -14.35 -23.67 20.26
CA LYS A 636 -15.67 -23.45 20.86
C LYS A 636 -15.63 -23.60 22.38
N GLU A 637 -14.93 -24.62 22.87
CA GLU A 637 -14.71 -24.83 24.31
C GLU A 637 -13.92 -23.69 24.94
N LEU A 638 -12.82 -23.28 24.33
CA LEU A 638 -11.99 -22.16 24.77
C LEU A 638 -12.78 -20.85 24.78
N GLY A 639 -13.52 -20.56 23.70
CA GLY A 639 -14.34 -19.35 23.60
C GLY A 639 -15.37 -19.26 24.73
N ARG A 640 -16.04 -20.36 25.06
CA ARG A 640 -16.93 -20.45 26.24
C ARG A 640 -16.19 -20.20 27.55
N ALA A 641 -15.04 -20.83 27.76
CA ALA A 641 -14.25 -20.65 28.97
C ALA A 641 -13.79 -19.18 29.13
N CYS A 642 -13.39 -18.54 28.03
CA CYS A 642 -13.05 -17.12 28.00
C CYS A 642 -14.27 -16.22 28.28
N ALA A 643 -15.44 -16.54 27.75
CA ALA A 643 -16.67 -15.79 28.03
C ALA A 643 -17.05 -15.86 29.51
N ILE A 644 -17.01 -17.06 30.10
CA ILE A 644 -17.23 -17.26 31.54
C ILE A 644 -16.22 -16.43 32.35
N ALA A 645 -14.94 -16.48 31.99
CA ALA A 645 -13.91 -15.68 32.65
C ALA A 645 -14.19 -14.18 32.52
N SER A 646 -14.61 -13.70 31.34
CA SER A 646 -14.95 -12.30 31.08
C SER A 646 -16.14 -11.81 31.91
N ASP A 647 -17.15 -12.65 32.10
CA ASP A 647 -18.36 -12.27 32.84
C ASP A 647 -18.12 -12.20 34.35
N CYS A 648 -17.21 -13.03 34.88
CA CYS A 648 -17.06 -13.19 36.33
C CYS A 648 -15.78 -12.59 36.92
N PHE A 649 -14.71 -12.42 36.13
CA PHE A 649 -13.51 -11.70 36.54
C PHE A 649 -13.73 -10.20 36.37
N HIS A 650 -14.29 -9.57 37.40
CA HIS A 650 -14.61 -8.15 37.37
C HIS A 650 -13.35 -7.30 37.56
N VAL A 651 -13.04 -6.48 36.55
CA VAL A 651 -11.95 -5.49 36.58
C VAL A 651 -12.56 -4.13 36.80
N ASP A 652 -12.12 -3.40 37.83
CA ASP A 652 -12.44 -1.99 37.97
C ASP A 652 -11.67 -1.20 36.89
N PRO A 653 -12.36 -0.55 35.92
CA PRO A 653 -11.69 0.20 34.88
C PRO A 653 -11.05 1.50 35.40
N GLY A 654 -11.32 1.92 36.65
CA GLY A 654 -10.81 3.15 37.22
C GLY A 654 -11.15 4.37 36.35
N PRO A 655 -10.15 5.17 35.91
CA PRO A 655 -10.38 6.34 35.06
C PRO A 655 -10.55 6.00 33.56
N TYR A 656 -10.37 4.74 33.16
CA TYR A 656 -10.36 4.34 31.74
C TYR A 656 -11.78 4.02 31.24
N ASP A 657 -12.02 4.22 29.94
CA ASP A 657 -13.27 3.75 29.32
C ASP A 657 -13.38 2.23 29.45
N PRO A 658 -14.44 1.70 30.08
CA PRO A 658 -14.66 0.25 30.23
C PRO A 658 -14.58 -0.50 28.89
N SER A 659 -14.97 0.14 27.80
CA SER A 659 -14.96 -0.46 26.46
C SER A 659 -13.53 -0.75 25.94
N ARG A 660 -12.50 -0.17 26.56
CA ARG A 660 -11.09 -0.41 26.24
C ARG A 660 -10.46 -1.50 27.11
N VAL A 661 -11.18 -2.04 28.09
CA VAL A 661 -10.66 -3.05 29.02
C VAL A 661 -11.13 -4.42 28.57
N ILE A 662 -10.20 -5.25 28.11
CA ILE A 662 -10.43 -6.66 27.76
C ILE A 662 -9.58 -7.55 28.67
N LEU A 663 -9.75 -8.87 28.59
CA LEU A 663 -8.92 -9.82 29.34
C LEU A 663 -7.88 -10.46 28.43
N ASP A 664 -6.69 -10.66 28.97
CA ASP A 664 -5.62 -11.50 28.43
C ASP A 664 -5.56 -12.78 29.27
N ILE A 665 -5.83 -13.91 28.62
CA ILE A 665 -6.00 -15.22 29.26
C ILE A 665 -4.95 -16.19 28.69
N GLU A 666 -4.09 -16.71 29.55
CA GLU A 666 -3.14 -17.77 29.20
C GLU A 666 -3.78 -19.15 29.43
N PHE A 667 -3.76 -19.99 28.41
CA PHE A 667 -4.35 -21.34 28.46
C PHE A 667 -3.41 -22.40 27.89
N LYS A 668 -3.73 -23.65 28.21
CA LYS A 668 -3.07 -24.84 27.68
C LYS A 668 -4.09 -25.93 27.39
N PHE A 669 -3.82 -26.72 26.36
CA PHE A 669 -4.42 -28.03 26.19
C PHE A 669 -3.41 -29.09 26.63
N THR A 670 -3.76 -29.89 27.63
CA THR A 670 -2.96 -31.03 28.07
C THR A 670 -2.90 -32.11 26.99
N ARG A 671 -1.99 -33.07 27.14
CA ARG A 671 -1.82 -34.18 26.19
C ARG A 671 -3.09 -34.98 25.93
N ASP A 672 -3.96 -35.09 26.93
CA ASP A 672 -5.26 -35.77 26.85
C ASP A 672 -6.37 -34.90 26.22
N GLY A 673 -6.06 -33.67 25.82
CA GLY A 673 -6.98 -32.73 25.19
C GLY A 673 -7.78 -31.86 26.17
N SER A 674 -7.47 -31.87 27.47
CA SER A 674 -8.18 -31.05 28.46
C SER A 674 -7.72 -29.59 28.43
N LEU A 675 -8.66 -28.65 28.41
CA LEU A 675 -8.38 -27.21 28.51
C LEU A 675 -8.07 -26.80 29.95
N LYS A 676 -7.01 -26.02 30.16
CA LYS A 676 -6.62 -25.44 31.45
C LYS A 676 -6.29 -23.95 31.33
N ILE A 677 -6.91 -23.13 32.18
CA ILE A 677 -6.63 -21.69 32.31
C ILE A 677 -5.62 -21.46 33.43
N LYS A 678 -4.52 -20.78 33.09
CA LYS A 678 -3.35 -20.65 33.98
C LYS A 678 -3.13 -19.25 34.51
N GLN A 679 -3.64 -18.26 33.80
CA GLN A 679 -3.50 -16.87 34.17
C GLN A 679 -4.60 -16.07 33.51
N VAL A 680 -5.04 -15.03 34.20
CA VAL A 680 -5.89 -13.97 33.66
C VAL A 680 -5.32 -12.64 34.14
N ARG A 681 -5.36 -11.63 33.27
CA ARG A 681 -5.03 -10.25 33.61
C ARG A 681 -5.83 -9.27 32.75
N PRO A 682 -6.09 -8.05 33.25
CA PRO A 682 -6.68 -7.01 32.42
C PRO A 682 -5.74 -6.57 31.29
N TYR A 683 -6.34 -6.15 30.19
CA TYR A 683 -5.67 -5.54 29.04
C TYR A 683 -6.37 -4.24 28.68
N LEU A 684 -5.67 -3.12 28.86
CA LEU A 684 -6.10 -1.82 28.36
C LEU A 684 -5.68 -1.65 26.89
N ILE A 685 -6.67 -1.44 26.01
CA ILE A 685 -6.46 -1.06 24.62
C ILE A 685 -5.94 0.39 24.57
N PRO A 686 -4.83 0.67 23.86
CA PRO A 686 -4.30 2.02 23.71
C PRO A 686 -5.31 3.02 23.15
N GLU A 687 -5.32 4.24 23.69
CA GLU A 687 -6.25 5.29 23.26
C GLU A 687 -6.03 5.73 21.81
N GLY A 688 -4.77 5.69 21.35
CA GLY A 688 -4.40 6.00 19.97
C GLY A 688 -5.14 5.15 18.94
N LEU A 689 -5.45 3.90 19.25
CA LEU A 689 -6.20 3.00 18.36
C LEU A 689 -7.69 3.37 18.24
N VAL A 690 -8.30 3.97 19.26
CA VAL A 690 -9.72 4.36 19.25
C VAL A 690 -9.95 5.56 18.33
N ASN A 691 -8.98 6.48 18.30
CA ASN A 691 -9.07 7.75 17.57
C ASN A 691 -8.36 7.74 16.21
N ALA A 692 -7.55 6.72 15.92
CA ALA A 692 -6.79 6.61 14.68
C ALA A 692 -7.67 6.12 13.51
N ALA A 693 -8.24 7.04 12.76
CA ALA A 693 -8.89 6.74 11.49
C ALA A 693 -8.61 7.84 10.46
N TYR A 694 -8.41 7.45 9.20
CA TYR A 694 -8.50 8.42 8.11
C TYR A 694 -9.96 8.58 7.74
N THR A 695 -10.48 9.81 7.90
CA THR A 695 -11.83 10.13 7.47
C THR A 695 -11.77 10.85 6.14
N PHE A 696 -12.42 10.29 5.12
CA PHE A 696 -12.52 10.89 3.79
C PHE A 696 -13.94 11.39 3.57
N ARG A 697 -14.06 12.63 3.13
CA ARG A 697 -15.34 13.21 2.73
C ARG A 697 -15.45 13.24 1.21
N ILE A 698 -16.40 12.48 0.68
CA ILE A 698 -16.71 12.43 -0.75
C ILE A 698 -18.03 13.14 -0.97
N VAL A 699 -18.02 14.25 -1.71
CA VAL A 699 -19.21 15.05 -2.03
C VAL A 699 -19.61 14.77 -3.48
N ILE A 700 -20.79 14.20 -3.66
CA ILE A 700 -21.37 13.90 -4.97
C ILE A 700 -22.57 14.84 -5.19
N PRO A 701 -22.47 15.83 -6.08
CA PRO A 701 -23.59 16.68 -6.46
C PRO A 701 -24.81 15.90 -6.97
N ASP A 702 -25.99 16.51 -6.87
CA ASP A 702 -27.21 15.95 -7.44
C ASP A 702 -27.09 15.83 -8.97
N GLY A 703 -27.38 14.63 -9.49
CA GLY A 703 -27.32 14.35 -10.92
C GLY A 703 -25.93 14.12 -11.49
N THR A 704 -24.92 13.84 -10.66
CA THR A 704 -23.58 13.44 -11.12
C THR A 704 -23.64 12.09 -11.85
N GLU A 705 -23.14 12.07 -13.08
CA GLU A 705 -23.19 10.94 -14.01
C GLU A 705 -21.84 10.78 -14.74
N ALA A 706 -21.55 9.57 -15.20
CA ALA A 706 -20.40 9.28 -16.05
C ALA A 706 -20.79 8.38 -17.23
N ALA A 707 -20.21 8.65 -18.40
CA ALA A 707 -20.42 7.89 -19.63
C ALA A 707 -19.20 7.03 -19.97
N GLY A 708 -19.43 5.93 -20.67
CA GLY A 708 -18.40 5.10 -21.27
C GLY A 708 -17.58 5.91 -22.27
N THR A 709 -16.26 5.70 -22.20
CA THR A 709 -15.24 6.31 -23.05
C THR A 709 -14.54 5.22 -23.84
N PHE A 710 -13.97 5.60 -24.99
CA PHE A 710 -13.29 4.64 -25.84
C PHE A 710 -12.10 3.98 -25.13
N LEU A 711 -11.77 2.77 -25.61
CA LEU A 711 -10.53 2.08 -25.31
C LEU A 711 -9.75 1.86 -26.61
N HIS A 712 -8.44 2.02 -26.56
CA HIS A 712 -7.61 1.94 -27.77
C HIS A 712 -7.76 0.57 -28.46
N GLN A 713 -7.51 0.49 -29.77
CA GLN A 713 -7.65 -0.73 -30.58
C GLN A 713 -9.08 -1.30 -30.72
N ARG A 714 -10.11 -0.62 -30.22
CA ARG A 714 -11.49 -1.03 -30.50
C ARG A 714 -12.00 -0.47 -31.82
N THR A 715 -12.86 -1.24 -32.48
CA THR A 715 -13.62 -0.78 -33.65
C THR A 715 -14.88 -0.04 -33.21
N LEU A 716 -15.51 0.69 -34.12
CA LEU A 716 -16.80 1.33 -33.87
C LEU A 716 -17.89 0.32 -33.47
N ASP A 717 -17.86 -0.90 -34.02
CA ASP A 717 -18.83 -1.94 -33.66
C ASP A 717 -18.66 -2.37 -32.20
N ILE A 718 -17.42 -2.60 -31.76
CA ILE A 718 -17.13 -2.96 -30.36
C ILE A 718 -17.47 -1.79 -29.43
N GLU A 719 -17.11 -0.55 -29.77
CA GLU A 719 -17.44 0.61 -28.92
C GLU A 719 -18.95 0.79 -28.79
N GLN A 720 -19.72 0.59 -29.87
CA GLN A 720 -21.17 0.64 -29.84
C GLN A 720 -21.76 -0.44 -28.91
N GLU A 721 -21.29 -1.69 -29.00
CA GLU A 721 -21.69 -2.79 -28.11
C GLU A 721 -21.28 -2.58 -26.65
N ARG A 722 -20.24 -1.76 -26.42
CA ARG A 722 -19.65 -1.49 -25.10
C ARG A 722 -19.96 -0.08 -24.58
N HIS A 723 -21.02 0.55 -25.08
CA HIS A 723 -21.57 1.74 -24.45
C HIS A 723 -21.98 1.44 -23.00
N ALA A 724 -21.62 2.36 -22.12
CA ALA A 724 -21.80 2.22 -20.68
C ALA A 724 -22.15 3.55 -20.05
N TRP A 725 -22.77 3.49 -18.88
CA TRP A 725 -23.17 4.68 -18.16
C TRP A 725 -23.32 4.39 -16.68
N ALA A 726 -23.00 5.38 -15.84
CA ALA A 726 -23.08 5.27 -14.40
C ALA A 726 -23.71 6.53 -13.80
N ARG A 727 -24.56 6.34 -12.80
CA ARG A 727 -25.07 7.41 -11.94
C ARG A 727 -24.59 7.20 -10.54
N PHE A 728 -24.11 8.27 -9.92
CA PHE A 728 -23.58 8.25 -8.56
C PHE A 728 -24.65 8.63 -7.54
N ARG A 729 -24.54 8.10 -6.33
CA ARG A 729 -25.44 8.44 -5.21
C ARG A 729 -25.14 9.85 -4.74
N PRO A 730 -26.08 10.80 -4.81
CA PRO A 730 -25.83 12.16 -4.38
C PRO A 730 -25.67 12.25 -2.86
N GLY A 731 -25.03 13.33 -2.41
CA GLY A 731 -24.85 13.65 -1.01
C GLY A 731 -23.38 13.68 -0.57
N THR A 732 -23.19 13.81 0.75
CA THR A 732 -21.88 13.71 1.39
C THR A 732 -21.73 12.30 1.97
N HIS A 733 -20.71 11.58 1.51
CA HIS A 733 -20.33 10.25 1.99
C HIS A 733 -19.08 10.38 2.84
N GLU A 734 -19.17 9.98 4.11
CA GLU A 734 -18.06 10.00 5.05
C GLU A 734 -17.50 8.58 5.19
N ILE A 735 -16.26 8.39 4.75
CA ILE A 735 -15.59 7.08 4.76
C ILE A 735 -14.53 7.09 5.85
N VAL A 736 -14.76 6.31 6.91
CA VAL A 736 -13.86 6.20 8.05
C VAL A 736 -13.00 4.94 7.91
N MET A 737 -11.76 5.11 7.48
CA MET A 737 -10.78 4.03 7.34
C MET A 737 -10.07 3.80 8.69
N ARG A 738 -10.48 2.75 9.39
CA ARG A 738 -9.84 2.27 10.64
C ARG A 738 -8.82 1.16 10.40
N GLY A 739 -8.88 0.55 9.22
CA GLY A 739 -7.95 -0.45 8.71
C GLY A 739 -7.80 -0.29 7.20
N PRO A 740 -7.18 -1.26 6.49
CA PRO A 740 -6.88 -1.11 5.07
C PRO A 740 -8.12 -1.07 4.20
N THR A 741 -9.29 -1.45 4.73
CA THR A 741 -10.55 -1.44 4.02
C THR A 741 -11.69 -0.81 4.81
N ALA A 742 -12.69 -0.28 4.10
CA ALA A 742 -13.99 0.17 4.64
C ALA A 742 -15.10 -0.11 3.62
N THR A 743 -16.35 -0.18 4.03
CA THR A 743 -17.48 -0.41 3.10
C THR A 743 -18.31 0.85 2.89
N GLY A 744 -18.83 1.04 1.68
CA GLY A 744 -19.80 2.09 1.37
C GLY A 744 -20.12 2.12 -0.13
N ASP A 745 -21.29 2.65 -0.52
CA ASP A 745 -21.72 2.63 -1.92
C ASP A 745 -21.68 4.03 -2.54
N LEU A 746 -20.93 4.19 -3.64
CA LEU A 746 -20.90 5.44 -4.42
C LEU A 746 -21.78 5.39 -5.67
N ILE A 747 -22.01 4.21 -6.23
CA ILE A 747 -22.76 4.02 -7.46
C ILE A 747 -24.23 3.75 -7.14
N GLU A 748 -25.12 4.56 -7.71
CA GLU A 748 -26.57 4.40 -7.61
C GLU A 748 -27.05 3.36 -8.62
N ARG A 749 -26.65 3.54 -9.89
CA ARG A 749 -27.02 2.67 -11.01
C ARG A 749 -25.89 2.60 -12.03
N LEU A 750 -25.73 1.44 -12.67
CA LEU A 750 -24.68 1.16 -13.65
C LEU A 750 -25.27 0.36 -14.81
N TRP A 751 -25.01 0.82 -16.04
CA TRP A 751 -25.34 0.12 -17.27
C TRP A 751 -24.07 -0.28 -17.99
N LEU A 752 -23.97 -1.56 -18.32
CA LEU A 752 -22.94 -2.15 -19.16
C LEU A 752 -23.68 -2.83 -20.33
N PHE A 753 -23.36 -2.51 -21.59
CA PHE A 753 -24.03 -3.06 -22.80
C PHE A 753 -25.43 -2.46 -23.10
N ALA A 754 -25.53 -1.13 -23.07
CA ALA A 754 -26.78 -0.43 -23.39
C ALA A 754 -27.34 -0.77 -24.80
N PRO A 755 -28.66 -0.62 -25.04
CA PRO A 755 -29.64 0.08 -24.19
C PRO A 755 -30.25 -0.72 -23.02
N ASP A 756 -30.16 -2.06 -22.98
CA ASP A 756 -30.88 -2.90 -21.99
C ASP A 756 -30.00 -3.45 -20.85
N GLY A 757 -28.74 -3.02 -20.78
CA GLY A 757 -27.71 -3.61 -19.92
C GLY A 757 -27.62 -3.10 -18.47
N GLU A 758 -28.73 -2.81 -17.79
CA GLU A 758 -28.68 -2.41 -16.38
C GLU A 758 -28.12 -3.55 -15.50
N THR A 759 -27.16 -3.23 -14.65
CA THR A 759 -26.45 -4.19 -13.81
C THR A 759 -26.90 -4.12 -12.36
N ALA A 760 -26.72 -5.21 -11.62
CA ALA A 760 -27.07 -5.29 -10.21
C ALA A 760 -25.82 -5.50 -9.34
N PRO A 761 -25.66 -4.80 -8.21
CA PRO A 761 -24.53 -5.01 -7.31
C PRO A 761 -24.60 -6.42 -6.69
N THR A 762 -23.46 -7.11 -6.58
CA THR A 762 -23.38 -8.46 -5.98
C THR A 762 -22.95 -8.44 -4.52
N ALA A 763 -22.38 -7.32 -4.06
CA ALA A 763 -21.89 -7.08 -2.71
C ALA A 763 -21.86 -5.56 -2.46
N ALA A 764 -21.68 -5.12 -1.21
CA ALA A 764 -21.43 -3.71 -0.93
C ALA A 764 -20.11 -3.25 -1.57
N GLY A 765 -20.04 -1.97 -1.92
CA GLY A 765 -18.80 -1.34 -2.34
C GLY A 765 -17.76 -1.30 -1.21
N GLU A 766 -16.50 -1.41 -1.59
CA GLU A 766 -15.33 -1.49 -0.71
C GLU A 766 -14.34 -0.39 -1.06
N PHE A 767 -13.89 0.34 -0.05
CA PHE A 767 -12.76 1.25 -0.10
C PHE A 767 -11.52 0.50 0.38
N THR A 768 -10.40 0.71 -0.28
CA THR A 768 -9.08 0.23 0.13
C THR A 768 -8.15 1.43 0.23
N LEU A 769 -7.36 1.50 1.31
CA LEU A 769 -6.30 2.50 1.45
C LEU A 769 -4.96 1.77 1.54
N THR A 770 -4.10 1.99 0.55
CA THR A 770 -2.81 1.30 0.44
C THR A 770 -1.67 2.31 0.63
N MET A 771 -0.70 1.97 1.49
CA MET A 771 0.56 2.73 1.58
C MET A 771 1.57 2.18 0.58
N SER A 772 2.21 3.10 -0.13
CA SER A 772 3.27 2.80 -1.09
C SER A 772 4.45 3.73 -0.86
N GLN A 773 5.65 3.23 -1.14
CA GLN A 773 6.88 3.99 -0.98
C GLN A 773 7.79 3.73 -2.18
N SER A 774 8.35 4.80 -2.74
CA SER A 774 9.38 4.73 -3.79
C SER A 774 10.71 5.17 -3.20
N ALA A 775 11.83 4.62 -3.67
CA ALA A 775 13.15 4.96 -3.18
C ALA A 775 13.40 6.48 -3.26
N GLY A 776 13.82 7.09 -2.15
CA GLY A 776 14.09 8.54 -2.07
C GLY A 776 12.85 9.44 -2.01
N GLN A 777 11.63 8.88 -1.92
CA GLN A 777 10.39 9.64 -1.77
C GLN A 777 9.69 9.31 -0.44
N PRO A 778 9.00 10.29 0.19
CA PRO A 778 8.17 10.02 1.36
C PRO A 778 7.02 9.06 1.01
N PRO A 779 6.57 8.23 1.98
CA PRO A 779 5.47 7.30 1.78
C PRO A 779 4.16 8.04 1.50
N TYR A 780 3.36 7.47 0.59
CA TYR A 780 2.06 8.01 0.22
C TYR A 780 0.96 6.97 0.40
N LEU A 781 -0.26 7.44 0.59
CA LEU A 781 -1.47 6.64 0.68
C LEU A 781 -2.30 6.79 -0.61
N GLU A 782 -2.89 5.70 -1.09
CA GLU A 782 -3.80 5.66 -2.24
C GLU A 782 -5.18 5.11 -1.80
N LEU A 783 -6.24 5.92 -1.95
CA LEU A 783 -7.62 5.53 -1.70
C LEU A 783 -8.28 5.03 -3.00
N VAL A 784 -8.76 3.80 -2.98
CA VAL A 784 -9.39 3.13 -4.13
C VAL A 784 -10.76 2.60 -3.72
N TYR A 785 -11.78 2.82 -4.53
CA TYR A 785 -13.10 2.23 -4.39
C TYR A 785 -13.28 1.06 -5.37
N ARG A 786 -13.86 -0.05 -4.92
CA ARG A 786 -14.18 -1.24 -5.71
C ARG A 786 -15.60 -1.70 -5.43
N HIS A 787 -16.34 -2.10 -6.47
CA HIS A 787 -17.69 -2.62 -6.32
C HIS A 787 -18.00 -3.61 -7.43
N ARG A 788 -18.54 -4.78 -7.08
CA ARG A 788 -18.86 -5.84 -8.05
C ARG A 788 -20.31 -5.77 -8.50
N PHE A 789 -20.53 -5.90 -9.81
CA PHE A 789 -21.84 -5.87 -10.45
C PHE A 789 -22.02 -7.10 -11.35
N ALA A 790 -23.20 -7.72 -11.30
CA ALA A 790 -23.63 -8.75 -12.24
C ALA A 790 -24.17 -8.08 -13.50
N ALA A 791 -23.62 -8.46 -14.65
CA ALA A 791 -24.04 -8.07 -15.98
C ALA A 791 -24.46 -9.31 -16.79
N THR A 792 -24.89 -9.12 -18.04
CA THR A 792 -25.42 -10.19 -18.90
C THR A 792 -24.40 -11.25 -19.28
N ASP A 793 -23.11 -10.90 -19.38
CA ASP A 793 -22.01 -11.79 -19.80
C ASP A 793 -21.01 -12.10 -18.67
N GLY A 794 -21.31 -11.75 -17.41
CA GLY A 794 -20.46 -12.07 -16.27
C GLY A 794 -20.56 -11.08 -15.12
N VAL A 795 -19.61 -11.19 -14.19
CA VAL A 795 -19.48 -10.25 -13.06
C VAL A 795 -18.34 -9.29 -13.36
N TYR A 796 -18.58 -8.00 -13.13
CA TYR A 796 -17.61 -6.93 -13.35
C TYR A 796 -17.20 -6.30 -12.02
N ALA A 797 -15.89 -6.15 -11.80
CA ALA A 797 -15.33 -5.32 -10.75
C ALA A 797 -15.17 -3.90 -11.26
N VAL A 798 -15.99 -2.99 -10.77
CA VAL A 798 -15.85 -1.56 -10.98
C VAL A 798 -14.81 -1.03 -10.01
N THR A 799 -13.80 -0.34 -10.52
CA THR A 799 -12.75 0.30 -9.70
C THR A 799 -12.74 1.80 -9.99
N ILE A 800 -12.77 2.63 -8.93
CA ILE A 800 -12.55 4.07 -8.99
C ILE A 800 -11.32 4.40 -8.16
N LYS A 801 -10.28 4.97 -8.75
CA LYS A 801 -9.16 5.51 -7.97
C LYS A 801 -9.50 6.94 -7.56
N LEU A 802 -9.51 7.19 -6.25
CA LEU A 802 -10.12 8.41 -5.70
C LEU A 802 -9.09 9.50 -5.38
N LEU A 803 -8.02 9.15 -4.66
CA LEU A 803 -7.03 10.11 -4.19
C LEU A 803 -5.68 9.44 -3.86
N ARG A 804 -4.58 10.16 -4.09
CA ARG A 804 -3.25 9.88 -3.52
C ARG A 804 -2.73 11.07 -2.73
N PHE A 805 -2.23 10.86 -1.53
CA PHE A 805 -1.74 11.92 -0.65
C PHE A 805 -0.57 11.45 0.22
N GLN A 806 0.22 12.38 0.73
CA GLN A 806 1.34 12.07 1.62
C GLN A 806 0.82 11.60 2.99
N ALA A 807 1.46 10.59 3.58
CA ALA A 807 1.11 10.15 4.92
C ALA A 807 1.25 11.31 5.93
N GLY A 808 0.23 11.50 6.79
CA GLY A 808 0.19 12.56 7.81
C GLY A 808 -0.41 13.90 7.35
N GLN A 809 -0.77 14.05 6.06
CA GLN A 809 -1.53 15.22 5.60
C GLN A 809 -3.03 15.00 5.76
N THR A 810 -3.76 16.08 6.09
CA THR A 810 -5.24 16.07 6.04
C THR A 810 -5.67 15.91 4.58
N PRO A 811 -6.41 14.84 4.23
CA PRO A 811 -6.92 14.68 2.88
C PRO A 811 -7.88 15.83 2.53
N ALA A 812 -7.82 16.33 1.30
CA ALA A 812 -8.82 17.26 0.80
C ALA A 812 -10.15 16.52 0.54
N ASP A 813 -11.27 17.23 0.66
CA ASP A 813 -12.58 16.74 0.23
C ASP A 813 -12.54 16.37 -1.26
N ILE A 814 -13.08 15.19 -1.60
CA ILE A 814 -13.20 14.76 -2.99
C ILE A 814 -14.59 15.15 -3.48
N VAL A 815 -14.65 16.11 -4.41
CA VAL A 815 -15.92 16.59 -4.98
C VAL A 815 -16.07 16.05 -6.40
N PHE A 816 -17.10 15.23 -6.66
CA PHE A 816 -17.39 14.68 -7.99
C PHE A 816 -18.10 15.72 -8.88
N ASP A 817 -17.47 16.88 -9.06
CA ASP A 817 -17.92 17.93 -9.97
C ASP A 817 -17.30 17.76 -11.37
N GLU A 818 -17.67 18.66 -12.29
CA GLU A 818 -17.17 18.65 -13.66
C GLU A 818 -15.66 18.80 -13.73
N ARG A 819 -15.03 19.46 -12.73
CA ARG A 819 -13.57 19.56 -12.68
C ARG A 819 -12.98 18.19 -12.39
N TYR A 820 -13.48 17.43 -11.42
CA TYR A 820 -13.00 16.09 -11.10
C TYR A 820 -13.27 15.09 -12.24
N LEU A 821 -14.48 15.08 -12.80
CA LEU A 821 -14.86 14.13 -13.84
C LEU A 821 -14.07 14.33 -15.15
N SER A 822 -13.70 15.57 -15.47
CA SER A 822 -13.02 15.93 -16.72
C SER A 822 -11.52 16.16 -16.57
N ASN A 823 -11.04 16.46 -15.37
CA ASN A 823 -9.65 16.72 -15.02
C ASN A 823 -9.35 16.32 -13.56
N THR A 824 -9.05 15.04 -13.31
CA THR A 824 -8.30 14.67 -12.10
C THR A 824 -6.91 15.34 -12.10
N PRO A 825 -6.56 16.07 -11.03
CA PRO A 825 -5.17 16.39 -10.72
C PRO A 825 -4.43 15.07 -10.51
N ASP A 826 -3.32 14.84 -11.22
CA ASP A 826 -2.59 13.60 -11.04
C ASP A 826 -1.95 13.52 -9.65
N PHE A 827 -1.95 12.27 -9.22
CA PHE A 827 -1.34 11.62 -8.10
C PHE A 827 0.05 12.19 -7.81
N ALA A 828 0.27 12.69 -6.59
CA ALA A 828 1.56 13.10 -6.00
C ALA A 828 1.98 14.59 -6.06
N GLY A 829 1.08 15.54 -6.31
CA GLY A 829 1.37 16.95 -6.01
C GLY A 829 2.45 17.59 -6.91
N VAL A 830 2.77 16.96 -8.04
CA VAL A 830 3.55 17.57 -9.11
C VAL A 830 2.58 18.28 -10.05
N SER A 831 2.85 19.55 -10.31
CA SER A 831 2.09 20.45 -11.16
C SER A 831 1.67 19.81 -12.50
N THR A 832 0.40 20.03 -12.86
CA THR A 832 -0.18 20.06 -14.22
C THR A 832 -0.32 18.74 -15.01
N THR A 833 -1.59 18.25 -15.03
CA THR A 833 -2.32 17.70 -16.20
C THR A 833 -2.26 16.16 -16.43
N ILE A 834 -3.44 15.53 -16.71
CA ILE A 834 -3.68 14.44 -17.71
C ILE A 834 -4.50 13.18 -17.25
N GLY A 835 -5.60 13.30 -16.52
CA GLY A 835 -6.62 12.22 -16.49
C GLY A 835 -7.97 12.75 -16.06
N GLY A 836 -9.10 12.28 -16.56
CA GLY A 836 -10.43 12.55 -15.97
C GLY A 836 -10.71 11.57 -14.81
N LEU A 837 -11.98 11.34 -14.46
CA LEU A 837 -12.40 10.27 -13.57
C LEU A 837 -11.67 8.94 -13.91
N TRP A 838 -10.82 8.44 -13.01
CA TRP A 838 -10.24 7.11 -13.18
C TRP A 838 -11.24 6.06 -12.70
N MET A 839 -12.18 5.70 -13.56
CA MET A 839 -13.18 4.66 -13.30
C MET A 839 -13.18 3.64 -14.44
N GLN A 840 -13.14 2.36 -14.07
CA GLN A 840 -13.21 1.27 -15.03
C GLN A 840 -14.07 0.11 -14.50
N ALA A 841 -14.75 -0.60 -15.38
CA ALA A 841 -15.37 -1.89 -15.08
C ALA A 841 -14.58 -3.00 -15.79
N VAL A 842 -14.10 -3.97 -15.01
CA VAL A 842 -13.25 -5.06 -15.49
C VAL A 842 -13.93 -6.39 -15.20
N PRO A 843 -14.06 -7.31 -16.17
CA PRO A 843 -14.66 -8.62 -15.92
C PRO A 843 -13.82 -9.41 -14.91
N VAL A 844 -14.46 -10.05 -13.93
CA VAL A 844 -13.78 -10.79 -12.86
C VAL A 844 -13.19 -12.11 -13.36
N ASP A 845 -13.82 -12.72 -14.35
CA ASP A 845 -13.41 -13.99 -14.96
C ASP A 845 -12.28 -13.84 -15.98
N ASP A 846 -12.08 -12.65 -16.53
CA ASP A 846 -11.12 -12.39 -17.61
C ASP A 846 -10.55 -10.96 -17.54
N PRO A 847 -9.93 -10.59 -16.40
CA PRO A 847 -9.60 -9.20 -16.09
C PRO A 847 -8.59 -8.56 -17.04
N ASP A 848 -7.92 -9.34 -17.88
CA ASP A 848 -6.95 -8.85 -18.85
C ASP A 848 -7.55 -8.60 -20.24
N ASN A 849 -8.77 -9.09 -20.50
CA ASN A 849 -9.41 -8.92 -21.78
C ASN A 849 -9.85 -7.48 -22.02
N HIS A 850 -8.96 -6.73 -22.67
CA HIS A 850 -9.14 -5.34 -23.04
C HIS A 850 -10.41 -5.09 -23.86
N MET A 851 -10.93 -6.08 -24.59
CA MET A 851 -12.17 -5.97 -25.38
C MET A 851 -13.46 -6.07 -24.55
N ARG A 852 -13.35 -6.52 -23.30
CA ARG A 852 -14.49 -6.62 -22.36
C ARG A 852 -14.52 -5.51 -21.32
N LYS A 853 -13.45 -4.72 -21.18
CA LYS A 853 -13.36 -3.62 -20.19
C LYS A 853 -14.26 -2.43 -20.53
N PHE A 854 -14.54 -1.61 -19.53
CA PHE A 854 -15.17 -0.30 -19.72
C PHE A 854 -14.34 0.75 -19.00
N ARG A 855 -14.26 1.95 -19.59
CA ARG A 855 -13.70 3.13 -18.94
C ARG A 855 -14.74 4.23 -18.94
N PHE A 856 -14.80 5.02 -17.88
CA PHE A 856 -15.81 6.05 -17.70
C PHE A 856 -15.18 7.45 -17.64
N GLY A 857 -15.95 8.46 -18.01
CA GLY A 857 -15.60 9.87 -17.90
C GLY A 857 -16.82 10.77 -17.81
N SER A 858 -16.65 12.10 -17.81
CA SER A 858 -17.78 13.03 -17.76
C SER A 858 -18.77 12.77 -18.91
N THR A 859 -20.07 12.86 -18.62
CA THR A 859 -21.13 12.81 -19.64
C THR A 859 -21.22 14.08 -20.49
N THR A 860 -20.52 15.16 -20.11
CA THR A 860 -20.60 16.45 -20.81
C THR A 860 -19.24 16.97 -21.25
N TYR A 861 -18.19 16.65 -20.50
CA TYR A 861 -16.87 17.28 -20.60
C TYR A 861 -16.95 18.81 -20.75
N ALA A 862 -17.87 19.46 -20.03
CA ALA A 862 -18.08 20.90 -20.10
C ALA A 862 -16.82 21.73 -19.78
N ALA A 863 -15.86 21.18 -19.02
CA ALA A 863 -14.58 21.82 -18.69
C ALA A 863 -13.48 21.69 -19.77
N ILE A 864 -13.73 21.04 -20.92
CA ILE A 864 -12.74 20.93 -22.01
C ILE A 864 -13.22 21.61 -23.31
N PRO A 865 -12.34 21.92 -24.28
CA PRO A 865 -12.71 22.59 -25.52
C PRO A 865 -13.73 21.82 -26.36
N ARG A 866 -14.60 22.55 -27.06
CA ARG A 866 -15.64 22.07 -27.98
C ARG A 866 -15.29 22.46 -29.41
N TYR A 867 -15.33 21.47 -30.29
CA TYR A 867 -15.08 21.61 -31.72
C TYR A 867 -16.32 21.28 -32.52
N ARG A 868 -16.40 21.88 -33.70
CA ARG A 868 -17.33 21.52 -34.78
C ARG A 868 -16.55 21.04 -35.98
N VAL A 869 -16.97 19.92 -36.55
CA VAL A 869 -16.46 19.39 -37.81
C VAL A 869 -17.55 19.47 -38.86
N GLU A 870 -17.25 20.13 -39.98
CA GLU A 870 -18.10 20.18 -41.16
C GLU A 870 -17.47 19.32 -42.26
N ILE A 871 -18.23 18.34 -42.75
CA ILE A 871 -17.81 17.40 -43.79
C ILE A 871 -18.74 17.55 -44.98
N GLN A 872 -18.18 17.90 -46.13
CA GLN A 872 -18.87 17.82 -47.42
C GLN A 872 -18.38 16.57 -48.14
N ALA A 873 -19.29 15.66 -48.48
CA ALA A 873 -18.97 14.42 -49.18
C ALA A 873 -19.94 14.22 -50.34
N GLN A 874 -19.52 14.64 -51.54
CA GLN A 874 -20.36 14.71 -52.74
C GLN A 874 -21.56 15.64 -52.49
N ASP A 875 -22.79 15.18 -52.72
CA ASP A 875 -24.00 15.96 -52.48
C ASP A 875 -24.46 15.92 -51.00
N GLU A 876 -23.76 15.17 -50.14
CA GLU A 876 -24.13 14.95 -48.74
C GLU A 876 -23.34 15.85 -47.78
N ARG A 877 -23.95 16.23 -46.66
CA ARG A 877 -23.34 17.09 -45.63
C ARG A 877 -23.48 16.47 -44.24
N ILE A 878 -22.38 16.43 -43.50
CA ILE A 878 -22.35 15.96 -42.11
C ILE A 878 -21.71 17.02 -41.23
N GLU A 879 -22.33 17.32 -40.09
CA GLU A 879 -21.76 18.16 -39.04
C GLU A 879 -21.63 17.35 -37.76
N LEU A 880 -20.46 17.38 -37.12
CA LEU A 880 -20.22 16.76 -35.82
C LEU A 880 -19.88 17.84 -34.80
N ASP A 881 -20.42 17.73 -33.60
CA ASP A 881 -20.00 18.50 -32.43
C ASP A 881 -19.36 17.55 -31.42
N TYR A 882 -18.12 17.80 -31.02
CA TYR A 882 -17.45 17.01 -29.98
C TYR A 882 -16.63 17.86 -29.03
N ARG A 883 -16.38 17.32 -27.85
CA ARG A 883 -15.44 17.85 -26.84
C ARG A 883 -14.15 17.06 -26.98
N LEU A 884 -13.00 17.74 -27.02
CA LEU A 884 -11.71 17.08 -27.17
C LEU A 884 -10.62 17.87 -26.44
N LYS A 885 -9.80 17.17 -25.65
CA LYS A 885 -8.56 17.72 -25.10
C LYS A 885 -7.37 17.27 -25.96
N ARG A 886 -6.80 18.19 -26.74
CA ARG A 886 -5.60 17.94 -27.56
C ARG A 886 -4.33 18.09 -26.71
N LEU A 887 -3.50 17.07 -26.65
CA LEU A 887 -2.25 17.05 -25.86
C LEU A 887 -1.08 16.67 -26.76
N ILE A 888 0.07 17.31 -26.55
CA ILE A 888 1.27 17.16 -27.40
C ILE A 888 1.91 15.77 -27.25
N LEU A 889 1.75 15.12 -26.08
CA LEU A 889 2.44 13.88 -25.70
C LEU A 889 1.57 12.89 -24.88
N ALA A 890 0.23 13.03 -24.82
CA ALA A 890 -0.58 12.20 -23.91
C ALA A 890 -2.07 12.02 -24.28
N ASN A 891 -2.77 11.15 -23.53
CA ASN A 891 -4.19 10.82 -23.70
C ASN A 891 -5.10 11.95 -23.15
N GLY A 892 -5.97 12.53 -23.99
CA GLY A 892 -6.99 13.46 -23.53
C GLY A 892 -8.38 12.85 -23.56
N PRO A 893 -9.32 13.25 -22.69
CA PRO A 893 -10.72 12.87 -22.86
C PRO A 893 -11.30 13.43 -24.17
N ALA A 894 -12.23 12.68 -24.76
CA ALA A 894 -12.98 13.07 -25.94
C ALA A 894 -14.41 12.51 -25.86
N GLN A 895 -15.36 13.25 -26.41
CA GLN A 895 -16.77 12.83 -26.45
C GLN A 895 -17.49 13.46 -27.64
N LEU A 896 -18.15 12.64 -28.45
CA LEU A 896 -19.09 13.09 -29.47
C LEU A 896 -20.40 13.54 -28.79
N MET A 897 -20.78 14.79 -29.00
CA MET A 897 -21.91 15.45 -28.34
C MET A 897 -23.16 15.51 -29.22
N GLY A 898 -22.97 15.50 -30.54
CA GLY A 898 -24.08 15.57 -31.48
C GLY A 898 -23.62 15.48 -32.92
N ALA A 899 -24.56 15.17 -33.79
CA ALA A 899 -24.36 15.15 -35.22
C ALA A 899 -25.60 15.63 -35.97
N ARG A 900 -25.38 16.35 -37.07
CA ARG A 900 -26.41 16.65 -38.06
C ARG A 900 -26.02 15.98 -39.37
N VAL A 901 -26.83 15.06 -39.84
CA VAL A 901 -26.60 14.31 -41.08
C VAL A 901 -27.64 14.74 -42.10
N VAL A 902 -27.19 15.27 -43.25
CA VAL A 902 -28.03 15.65 -44.39
C VAL A 902 -27.65 14.77 -45.56
N LEU A 903 -28.54 13.83 -45.89
CA LEU A 903 -28.41 12.92 -47.02
C LEU A 903 -29.48 13.21 -48.10
N ALA A 904 -29.32 12.64 -49.29
CA ALA A 904 -30.37 12.62 -50.31
C ALA A 904 -31.68 11.98 -49.79
N GLU A 905 -31.57 11.00 -48.87
CA GLU A 905 -32.69 10.32 -48.23
C GLU A 905 -33.42 11.16 -47.17
N GLY A 906 -32.80 12.22 -46.65
CA GLY A 906 -33.40 13.09 -45.63
C GLY A 906 -32.37 13.71 -44.66
N THR A 907 -32.87 14.31 -43.58
CA THR A 907 -32.04 14.94 -42.56
C THR A 907 -32.33 14.34 -41.19
N ALA A 908 -31.28 14.07 -40.42
CA ALA A 908 -31.35 13.65 -39.02
C ALA A 908 -30.46 14.53 -38.14
N ASP A 909 -30.99 14.92 -36.97
CA ASP A 909 -30.24 15.55 -35.89
C ASP A 909 -30.17 14.54 -34.74
N VAL A 910 -28.96 14.10 -34.37
CA VAL A 910 -28.70 13.09 -33.33
C VAL A 910 -27.92 13.74 -32.21
N GLY A 911 -28.43 13.66 -30.97
CA GLY A 911 -27.82 14.31 -29.81
C GLY A 911 -27.87 13.49 -28.53
N ASP A 912 -28.40 12.27 -28.57
CA ASP A 912 -28.36 11.38 -27.43
C ASP A 912 -27.06 10.56 -27.44
N TYR A 913 -26.53 10.27 -26.26
CA TYR A 913 -25.27 9.55 -26.08
C TYR A 913 -25.28 8.17 -26.73
N TRP A 914 -26.42 7.47 -26.74
CA TRP A 914 -26.49 6.07 -27.14
C TRP A 914 -26.33 5.86 -28.65
N HIS A 915 -26.70 6.85 -29.45
CA HIS A 915 -26.56 6.82 -30.91
C HIS A 915 -25.28 7.49 -31.43
N LEU A 916 -24.39 7.93 -30.54
CA LEU A 916 -23.14 8.62 -30.87
C LEU A 916 -21.95 7.80 -30.39
N VAL A 917 -21.25 7.14 -31.31
CA VAL A 917 -20.15 6.23 -30.98
C VAL A 917 -18.83 6.88 -31.37
N TYR A 918 -17.86 6.80 -30.47
CA TYR A 918 -16.50 7.31 -30.69
C TYR A 918 -15.48 6.21 -30.46
N ALA A 919 -14.57 6.02 -31.42
CA ALA A 919 -13.43 5.12 -31.33
C ALA A 919 -12.17 5.85 -31.75
N ALA A 920 -11.04 5.54 -31.11
CA ALA A 920 -9.75 6.07 -31.50
C ALA A 920 -8.63 5.10 -31.13
N ASP A 921 -7.46 5.33 -31.70
CA ASP A 921 -6.20 4.72 -31.30
C ASP A 921 -5.46 5.61 -30.29
N TRP A 922 -4.25 5.20 -29.89
CA TRP A 922 -3.42 5.86 -28.87
C TRP A 922 -3.48 7.40 -28.93
N HIS A 923 -3.77 8.07 -27.81
CA HIS A 923 -3.79 9.55 -27.71
C HIS A 923 -4.78 10.28 -28.64
N ASN A 924 -5.99 9.73 -28.87
CA ASN A 924 -6.97 10.27 -29.82
C ASN A 924 -6.42 10.39 -31.25
N THR A 925 -5.57 9.44 -31.65
CA THR A 925 -5.14 9.30 -33.05
C THR A 925 -6.11 8.39 -33.81
N ASP A 926 -6.19 8.52 -35.14
CA ASP A 926 -7.14 7.74 -35.96
C ASP A 926 -8.58 7.76 -35.42
N GLN A 927 -9.09 8.99 -35.18
CA GLN A 927 -10.42 9.20 -34.64
C GLN A 927 -11.48 8.74 -35.63
N ARG A 928 -12.43 7.96 -35.12
CA ARG A 928 -13.52 7.35 -35.85
C ARG A 928 -14.81 7.61 -35.09
N PHE A 929 -15.84 8.00 -35.83
CA PHE A 929 -17.16 8.28 -35.28
C PHE A 929 -18.21 7.44 -36.00
N ARG A 930 -19.25 7.06 -35.29
CA ARG A 930 -20.48 6.54 -35.88
C ARG A 930 -21.67 7.29 -35.34
N VAL A 931 -22.52 7.72 -36.25
CA VAL A 931 -23.82 8.31 -35.95
C VAL A 931 -24.88 7.29 -36.32
N VAL A 932 -25.52 6.69 -35.33
CA VAL A 932 -26.64 5.76 -35.51
C VAL A 932 -27.91 6.58 -35.72
N LEU A 933 -28.74 6.19 -36.69
CA LEU A 933 -29.93 6.92 -37.09
C LEU A 933 -31.18 6.18 -36.63
N ASP A 934 -31.93 6.80 -35.71
CA ASP A 934 -33.24 6.30 -35.25
C ASP A 934 -34.29 7.44 -35.27
N PRO A 935 -35.28 7.43 -36.20
CA PRO A 935 -35.46 6.43 -37.26
C PRO A 935 -34.39 6.54 -38.37
N PRO A 936 -34.16 5.47 -39.16
CA PRO A 936 -33.22 5.47 -40.27
C PRO A 936 -33.66 6.41 -41.42
N LEU A 937 -32.69 6.87 -42.21
CA LEU A 937 -32.93 7.69 -43.41
C LEU A 937 -32.96 6.79 -44.65
N GLY A 938 -34.15 6.33 -45.04
CA GLY A 938 -34.28 5.33 -46.11
C GLY A 938 -33.65 3.99 -45.68
N ASP A 939 -32.70 3.48 -46.45
CA ASP A 939 -31.94 2.26 -46.12
C ASP A 939 -30.71 2.54 -45.23
N VAL A 940 -30.42 3.81 -44.92
CA VAL A 940 -29.24 4.21 -44.13
C VAL A 940 -29.57 4.22 -42.65
N HIS A 941 -28.93 3.32 -41.89
CA HIS A 941 -29.08 3.14 -40.45
C HIS A 941 -27.95 3.78 -39.63
N ALA A 942 -26.78 3.99 -40.22
CA ALA A 942 -25.71 4.72 -39.56
C ALA A 942 -24.75 5.39 -40.56
N VAL A 943 -23.98 6.35 -40.08
CA VAL A 943 -22.91 7.02 -40.83
C VAL A 943 -21.61 6.89 -40.07
N ASP A 944 -20.63 6.20 -40.67
CA ASP A 944 -19.28 6.06 -40.12
C ASP A 944 -18.36 7.10 -40.75
N ILE A 945 -17.56 7.74 -39.91
CA ILE A 945 -16.67 8.83 -40.29
C ILE A 945 -15.29 8.50 -39.73
N ALA A 946 -14.27 8.48 -40.58
CA ALA A 946 -12.88 8.44 -40.14
C ALA A 946 -12.23 9.79 -40.44
N GLU A 947 -11.64 10.40 -39.42
CA GLU A 947 -10.95 11.68 -39.55
C GLU A 947 -9.68 11.57 -40.40
N PRO A 948 -9.24 12.67 -41.02
CA PRO A 948 -7.95 12.70 -41.69
C PRO A 948 -6.81 12.62 -40.65
N TYR A 949 -5.76 11.85 -40.95
CA TYR A 949 -4.58 11.73 -40.09
C TYR A 949 -3.31 12.23 -40.78
N ARG A 950 -2.69 13.29 -40.21
CA ARG A 950 -1.36 13.87 -40.53
C ARG A 950 -1.01 13.90 -42.03
N ASP A 951 -1.83 14.50 -42.89
CA ASP A 951 -1.63 14.58 -44.37
C ASP A 951 -1.39 13.22 -45.09
N ILE A 952 -1.51 12.10 -44.37
CA ILE A 952 -1.18 10.75 -44.82
C ILE A 952 -2.47 10.02 -45.22
N THR A 953 -3.55 10.20 -44.45
CA THR A 953 -4.83 9.53 -44.69
C THR A 953 -5.95 10.56 -44.87
N PRO A 954 -6.71 10.54 -45.98
CA PRO A 954 -7.85 11.43 -46.17
C PRO A 954 -9.04 11.02 -45.28
N ALA A 955 -9.92 11.99 -44.99
CA ALA A 955 -11.19 11.73 -44.35
C ALA A 955 -12.03 10.73 -45.18
N ARG A 956 -12.79 9.86 -44.50
CA ARG A 956 -13.65 8.87 -45.15
C ARG A 956 -15.04 8.87 -44.51
N VAL A 957 -16.06 8.76 -45.34
CA VAL A 957 -17.45 8.64 -44.91
C VAL A 957 -18.06 7.37 -45.52
N ALA A 958 -18.71 6.55 -44.69
CA ALA A 958 -19.41 5.34 -45.11
C ALA A 958 -20.84 5.34 -44.59
N LEU A 959 -21.81 5.09 -45.48
CA LEU A 959 -23.20 4.90 -45.11
C LEU A 959 -23.43 3.41 -44.82
N ARG A 960 -24.09 3.11 -43.69
CA ARG A 960 -24.27 1.76 -43.17
C ARG A 960 -25.72 1.31 -43.25
N GLY A 961 -25.92 0.04 -43.55
CA GLY A 961 -27.22 -0.62 -43.57
C GLY A 961 -27.61 -1.21 -42.19
N PRO A 962 -28.73 -1.92 -42.10
CA PRO A 962 -29.29 -2.43 -40.84
C PRO A 962 -28.38 -3.43 -40.09
N ASN A 963 -27.45 -4.10 -40.76
CA ASN A 963 -26.48 -5.02 -40.13
C ASN A 963 -25.07 -4.41 -40.08
N MET A 964 -24.96 -3.07 -40.14
CA MET A 964 -23.69 -2.33 -40.20
C MET A 964 -22.82 -2.64 -41.43
N GLU A 965 -23.39 -3.26 -42.47
CA GLU A 965 -22.72 -3.43 -43.76
C GLU A 965 -22.53 -2.08 -44.48
N VAL A 966 -21.45 -1.93 -45.24
CA VAL A 966 -21.22 -0.72 -46.04
C VAL A 966 -22.19 -0.71 -47.22
N LEU A 967 -23.07 0.28 -47.28
CA LEU A 967 -23.94 0.54 -48.45
C LEU A 967 -23.23 1.39 -49.49
N ARG A 968 -22.65 2.52 -49.06
CA ARG A 968 -21.95 3.49 -49.91
C ARG A 968 -20.73 4.07 -49.21
N MET A 969 -19.61 4.13 -49.92
CA MET A 969 -18.45 4.93 -49.52
C MET A 969 -18.52 6.27 -50.25
N LEU A 970 -18.50 7.37 -49.50
CA LEU A 970 -18.54 8.72 -50.06
C LEU A 970 -17.13 9.30 -50.12
N ALA A 971 -16.79 9.92 -51.25
CA ALA A 971 -15.58 10.71 -51.37
C ALA A 971 -15.77 12.03 -50.60
N VAL A 972 -14.82 12.37 -49.73
CA VAL A 972 -14.88 13.63 -48.96
C VAL A 972 -14.26 14.75 -49.79
N ASP A 973 -15.05 15.78 -50.10
CA ASP A 973 -14.62 16.97 -50.85
C ASP A 973 -13.94 17.98 -49.92
N SER A 974 -14.45 18.15 -48.71
CA SER A 974 -13.84 19.01 -47.70
C SER A 974 -14.10 18.51 -46.29
N TYR A 975 -13.10 18.67 -45.43
CA TYR A 975 -13.15 18.42 -44.00
C TYR A 975 -12.66 19.68 -43.28
N ARG A 976 -13.50 20.29 -42.45
CA ARG A 976 -13.15 21.49 -41.69
C ARG A 976 -13.46 21.28 -40.23
N GLU A 977 -12.44 21.30 -39.39
CA GLU A 977 -12.58 21.41 -37.94
C GLU A 977 -12.50 22.88 -37.51
N THR A 978 -13.29 23.28 -36.52
CA THR A 978 -13.28 24.64 -35.96
C THR A 978 -13.50 24.58 -34.45
N LEU A 979 -12.65 25.25 -33.68
CA LEU A 979 -12.87 25.45 -32.25
C LEU A 979 -14.01 26.46 -32.06
N ILE A 980 -15.11 26.00 -31.44
CA ILE A 980 -16.32 26.80 -31.25
C ILE A 980 -16.58 27.19 -29.78
N GLY A 981 -15.81 26.65 -28.84
CA GLY A 981 -15.85 27.04 -27.43
C GLY A 981 -14.68 26.46 -26.64
N ASP A 982 -14.04 27.24 -25.78
CA ASP A 982 -13.03 26.75 -24.83
C ASP A 982 -13.21 27.45 -23.48
N PRO A 983 -13.53 26.72 -22.40
CA PRO A 983 -13.72 27.31 -21.07
C PRO A 983 -12.44 27.93 -20.49
N ASN A 984 -11.26 27.62 -21.03
CA ASN A 984 -9.98 28.16 -20.60
C ASN A 984 -9.48 29.32 -21.48
N GLN A 985 -10.27 29.72 -22.49
CA GLN A 985 -9.92 30.80 -23.41
C GLN A 985 -10.98 31.90 -23.41
N ALA A 986 -10.55 33.13 -23.13
CA ALA A 986 -11.35 34.31 -23.40
C ALA A 986 -11.23 34.72 -24.87
N PRO A 987 -12.33 35.09 -25.56
CA PRO A 987 -12.25 35.70 -26.89
C PRO A 987 -11.41 36.97 -26.85
N PHE A 988 -10.54 37.15 -27.86
CA PHE A 988 -9.67 38.32 -27.96
C PHE A 988 -9.53 38.76 -29.41
N ARG A 989 -8.82 39.88 -29.61
CA ARG A 989 -8.44 40.39 -30.92
C ARG A 989 -6.93 40.48 -31.04
N ARG A 990 -6.33 39.67 -31.91
CA ARG A 990 -4.90 39.62 -32.16
C ARG A 990 -4.39 40.94 -32.73
N GLY A 991 -3.30 41.44 -32.16
CA GLY A 991 -2.69 42.73 -32.49
C GLY A 991 -3.22 43.93 -31.70
N ASP A 992 -4.31 43.82 -30.94
CA ASP A 992 -4.82 44.87 -30.05
C ASP A 992 -4.21 44.71 -28.64
N ALA A 993 -2.91 44.97 -28.57
CA ALA A 993 -2.07 44.78 -27.39
C ALA A 993 -2.32 45.84 -26.31
N ALA A 994 -2.85 47.01 -26.68
CA ALA A 994 -3.36 48.01 -25.75
C ALA A 994 -4.90 47.94 -25.79
N PRO A 995 -5.54 47.05 -25.01
CA PRO A 995 -6.89 46.50 -25.23
C PRO A 995 -8.00 47.56 -25.23
N ASP A 996 -8.08 48.35 -26.29
CA ASP A 996 -8.99 49.49 -26.46
C ASP A 996 -9.97 49.29 -27.63
N GLY A 997 -9.86 48.15 -28.31
CA GLY A 997 -10.69 47.76 -29.45
C GLY A 997 -10.16 48.30 -30.79
N ARG A 998 -9.06 49.05 -30.81
CA ARG A 998 -8.54 49.78 -31.98
C ARG A 998 -7.10 49.39 -32.27
N LEU A 999 -6.89 48.81 -33.45
CA LEU A 999 -5.54 48.54 -33.95
C LEU A 999 -4.83 49.84 -34.38
N THR A 1000 -3.84 50.28 -33.62
CA THR A 1000 -3.08 51.52 -33.82
C THR A 1000 -1.59 51.35 -33.51
N ILE A 1001 -0.80 52.42 -33.67
CA ILE A 1001 0.61 52.43 -33.27
C ILE A 1001 0.81 52.19 -31.76
N SER A 1002 -0.20 52.49 -30.94
CA SER A 1002 -0.16 52.27 -29.49
C SER A 1002 0.03 50.79 -29.14
N ASP A 1003 -0.51 49.88 -29.95
CA ASP A 1003 -0.37 48.44 -29.78
C ASP A 1003 1.05 47.95 -30.05
N ALA A 1004 1.67 48.44 -31.13
CA ALA A 1004 3.07 48.13 -31.41
C ALA A 1004 4.00 48.65 -30.30
N VAL A 1005 3.66 49.80 -29.70
CA VAL A 1005 4.37 50.32 -28.52
C VAL A 1005 4.14 49.44 -27.29
N ALA A 1006 2.93 48.90 -27.09
CA ALA A 1006 2.62 47.99 -25.99
C ALA A 1006 3.40 46.66 -26.10
N ILE A 1007 3.44 46.06 -27.30
CA ILE A 1007 4.27 44.87 -27.58
C ILE A 1007 5.75 45.17 -27.27
N LEU A 1008 6.30 46.27 -27.78
CA LEU A 1008 7.70 46.65 -27.53
C LEU A 1008 8.01 46.91 -26.06
N LYS A 1009 7.07 47.48 -25.29
CA LYS A 1009 7.23 47.67 -23.84
C LYS A 1009 7.27 46.33 -23.11
N HIS A 1010 6.45 45.37 -23.53
CA HIS A 1010 6.42 44.03 -22.94
C HIS A 1010 7.73 43.28 -23.18
N VAL A 1011 8.15 43.16 -24.44
CA VAL A 1011 9.37 42.40 -24.81
C VAL A 1011 10.66 43.05 -24.30
N THR A 1012 10.63 44.36 -23.96
CA THR A 1012 11.76 45.06 -23.32
C THR A 1012 11.70 45.07 -21.79
N GLY A 1013 10.74 44.37 -21.18
CA GLY A 1013 10.59 44.25 -19.72
C GLY A 1013 10.10 45.52 -19.02
N ARG A 1014 9.60 46.51 -19.78
CA ARG A 1014 9.02 47.75 -19.23
C ARG A 1014 7.57 47.60 -18.83
N ASP A 1015 6.92 46.53 -19.28
CA ASP A 1015 5.58 46.11 -18.86
C ASP A 1015 5.53 44.57 -18.69
N PRO A 1016 5.64 44.05 -17.47
CA PRO A 1016 5.82 42.62 -17.24
C PRO A 1016 4.52 41.79 -17.33
N SER A 1017 3.33 42.40 -17.38
CA SER A 1017 2.07 41.66 -17.30
C SER A 1017 0.99 42.24 -18.22
N PRO A 1018 0.96 41.83 -19.50
CA PRO A 1018 -0.08 42.25 -20.43
C PRO A 1018 -1.42 41.57 -20.07
N PRO A 1019 -2.56 42.24 -20.26
CA PRO A 1019 -3.88 41.69 -19.94
C PRO A 1019 -4.25 40.45 -20.77
N CYS A 1020 -3.70 40.33 -21.99
CA CYS A 1020 -3.88 39.17 -22.86
C CYS A 1020 -2.61 38.94 -23.67
N ALA A 1021 -1.82 37.91 -23.32
CA ALA A 1021 -0.54 37.64 -23.96
C ALA A 1021 -0.73 37.23 -25.43
N LYS A 1022 -1.79 36.47 -25.76
CA LYS A 1022 -2.09 36.10 -27.16
C LYS A 1022 -2.43 37.30 -28.06
N ALA A 1023 -2.88 38.44 -27.50
CA ALA A 1023 -3.11 39.64 -28.31
C ALA A 1023 -1.79 40.28 -28.78
N LEU A 1024 -0.68 40.04 -28.07
CA LEU A 1024 0.64 40.56 -28.39
C LEU A 1024 1.40 39.69 -29.39
N ASP A 1025 1.04 38.41 -29.52
CA ASP A 1025 1.57 37.48 -30.51
C ASP A 1025 0.83 37.69 -31.84
N VAL A 1026 1.39 38.55 -32.70
CA VAL A 1026 0.76 39.04 -33.93
C VAL A 1026 0.90 38.02 -35.05
N ASN A 1027 1.98 37.23 -35.02
CA ASN A 1027 2.28 36.23 -36.04
C ASN A 1027 1.79 34.81 -35.69
N ASP A 1028 1.27 34.63 -34.48
CA ASP A 1028 0.71 33.38 -33.94
C ASP A 1028 1.72 32.22 -33.93
N ASP A 1029 2.97 32.53 -33.54
CA ASP A 1029 4.04 31.54 -33.44
C ASP A 1029 4.27 31.02 -32.01
N GLY A 1030 3.46 31.47 -31.05
CA GLY A 1030 3.51 31.10 -29.64
C GLY A 1030 4.66 31.77 -28.87
N ARG A 1031 5.31 32.79 -29.45
CA ARG A 1031 6.39 33.56 -28.83
C ARG A 1031 6.06 35.04 -28.87
N LEU A 1032 6.47 35.76 -27.82
CA LEU A 1032 6.35 37.21 -27.76
C LEU A 1032 7.73 37.83 -27.98
N ASP A 1033 7.97 38.38 -29.16
CA ASP A 1033 9.24 39.02 -29.49
C ASP A 1033 9.08 40.27 -30.39
N ILE A 1034 10.21 40.78 -30.89
CA ILE A 1034 10.22 42.02 -31.69
C ILE A 1034 9.54 41.81 -33.05
N ALA A 1035 9.49 40.57 -33.57
CA ALA A 1035 8.86 40.23 -34.84
C ALA A 1035 7.37 40.57 -34.83
N ASP A 1036 6.69 40.45 -33.69
CA ASP A 1036 5.29 40.82 -33.52
C ASP A 1036 5.03 42.30 -33.77
N ALA A 1037 5.84 43.15 -33.13
CA ALA A 1037 5.75 44.59 -33.30
C ALA A 1037 6.08 45.01 -34.75
N VAL A 1038 7.08 44.36 -35.36
CA VAL A 1038 7.44 44.60 -36.77
C VAL A 1038 6.31 44.19 -37.70
N ARG A 1039 5.70 43.02 -37.48
CA ARG A 1039 4.56 42.52 -38.26
C ARG A 1039 3.37 43.49 -38.17
N LEU A 1040 3.06 43.97 -36.97
CA LEU A 1040 1.96 44.90 -36.76
C LEU A 1040 2.21 46.27 -37.43
N LEU A 1041 3.41 46.84 -37.29
CA LEU A 1041 3.76 48.10 -37.95
C LEU A 1041 3.78 47.98 -39.48
N GLY A 1042 4.24 46.83 -39.99
CA GLY A 1042 4.22 46.51 -41.42
C GLY A 1042 2.79 46.49 -41.98
N TYR A 1043 1.84 45.91 -41.25
CA TYR A 1043 0.42 45.95 -41.59
C TYR A 1043 -0.13 47.38 -41.56
N LEU A 1044 0.14 48.14 -40.48
CA LEU A 1044 -0.41 49.49 -40.28
C LEU A 1044 0.06 50.52 -41.31
N PHE A 1045 1.32 50.45 -41.76
CA PHE A 1045 1.94 51.53 -42.56
C PHE A 1045 2.51 51.11 -43.91
N ALA A 1046 2.80 49.83 -44.12
CA ALA A 1046 3.51 49.36 -45.31
C ALA A 1046 2.69 48.39 -46.18
N GLY A 1047 1.42 48.16 -45.87
CA GLY A 1047 0.57 47.21 -46.59
C GLY A 1047 1.02 45.75 -46.44
N GLY A 1048 1.70 45.43 -45.33
CA GLY A 1048 2.11 44.06 -44.99
C GLY A 1048 0.92 43.12 -44.74
N MET A 1049 1.21 41.84 -44.48
CA MET A 1049 0.18 40.85 -44.16
C MET A 1049 -0.59 41.25 -42.89
N PRO A 1050 -1.92 41.04 -42.84
CA PRO A 1050 -2.68 41.25 -41.61
C PRO A 1050 -2.18 40.34 -40.47
N PRO A 1051 -2.43 40.72 -39.21
CA PRO A 1051 -2.27 39.80 -38.07
C PRO A 1051 -3.07 38.51 -38.31
N GLU A 1052 -2.57 37.40 -37.77
CA GLU A 1052 -3.28 36.11 -37.87
C GLU A 1052 -4.63 36.14 -37.14
N ALA A 1053 -5.52 35.21 -37.46
CA ALA A 1053 -6.79 35.09 -36.74
C ALA A 1053 -6.54 34.77 -35.25
N PRO A 1054 -7.36 35.27 -34.31
CA PRO A 1054 -8.56 36.10 -34.48
C PRO A 1054 -8.23 37.62 -34.52
N PHE A 1055 -8.19 38.22 -35.72
CA PHE A 1055 -7.81 39.64 -35.91
C PHE A 1055 -8.97 40.55 -36.32
N ALA A 1056 -9.84 40.09 -37.22
CA ALA A 1056 -10.89 40.91 -37.82
C ALA A 1056 -12.06 41.18 -36.85
N ALA A 1057 -12.29 40.26 -35.93
CA ALA A 1057 -13.29 40.33 -34.88
C ALA A 1057 -12.77 39.57 -33.65
N CYS A 1058 -13.40 39.79 -32.51
CA CYS A 1058 -13.23 38.96 -31.32
C CYS A 1058 -13.47 37.48 -31.67
N GLY A 1059 -12.55 36.62 -31.30
CA GLY A 1059 -12.67 35.18 -31.56
C GLY A 1059 -11.78 34.34 -30.65
N LEU A 1060 -11.98 33.03 -30.76
CA LEU A 1060 -11.13 32.03 -30.14
C LEU A 1060 -9.93 31.75 -31.03
N ASP A 1061 -8.80 31.46 -30.41
CA ASP A 1061 -7.61 31.06 -31.14
C ASP A 1061 -7.76 29.63 -31.66
N GLN A 1062 -7.47 29.41 -32.93
CA GLN A 1062 -7.61 28.09 -33.55
C GLN A 1062 -6.32 27.26 -33.40
N THR A 1063 -5.19 27.87 -33.02
CA THR A 1063 -3.85 27.25 -32.88
C THR A 1063 -3.55 26.85 -31.43
N VAL A 1064 -4.46 26.12 -30.79
CA VAL A 1064 -4.34 25.79 -29.35
C VAL A 1064 -3.26 24.76 -28.99
N LEU A 1065 -2.72 24.02 -29.96
CA LEU A 1065 -1.75 22.95 -29.71
C LEU A 1065 -0.32 23.49 -29.78
N GLY A 1066 0.39 23.52 -28.64
CA GLY A 1066 1.80 23.96 -28.60
C GLY A 1066 2.01 25.44 -28.31
N ASP A 1067 0.94 26.22 -28.16
CA ASP A 1067 1.02 27.62 -27.77
C ASP A 1067 0.93 27.76 -26.21
N PRO A 1068 2.01 28.23 -25.54
CA PRO A 1068 2.02 28.42 -24.09
C PRO A 1068 1.35 29.72 -23.64
N LEU A 1069 0.98 30.62 -24.56
CA LEU A 1069 0.42 31.92 -24.23
C LEU A 1069 -1.04 31.81 -23.78
N THR A 1070 -1.46 32.68 -22.85
CA THR A 1070 -2.83 32.68 -22.31
C THR A 1070 -3.42 34.09 -22.32
N CYS A 1071 -4.75 34.16 -22.24
CA CYS A 1071 -5.47 35.42 -22.04
C CYS A 1071 -6.40 35.28 -20.85
N GLY A 1072 -6.09 35.99 -19.75
CA GLY A 1072 -6.89 35.95 -18.53
C GLY A 1072 -8.23 36.67 -18.70
N ALA A 1073 -8.20 37.92 -19.19
CA ALA A 1073 -9.40 38.68 -19.52
C ALA A 1073 -9.10 39.72 -20.59
N TYR A 1074 -9.99 39.84 -21.58
CA TYR A 1074 -9.88 40.83 -22.64
C TYR A 1074 -11.19 41.63 -22.74
N ALA A 1075 -11.22 42.77 -22.02
CA ALA A 1075 -12.42 43.58 -21.83
C ALA A 1075 -13.14 44.00 -23.13
N PRO A 1076 -12.46 44.33 -24.25
CA PRO A 1076 -13.16 44.69 -25.48
C PRO A 1076 -14.02 43.57 -26.10
N CYS A 1077 -13.78 42.31 -25.72
CA CYS A 1077 -14.57 41.16 -26.16
C CYS A 1077 -15.50 40.60 -25.07
N ALA A 1078 -15.57 41.22 -23.88
CA ALA A 1078 -16.53 40.84 -22.85
C ALA A 1078 -17.93 41.35 -23.27
N ARG A 1079 -18.78 40.44 -23.75
CA ARG A 1079 -20.21 40.67 -23.95
C ARG A 1079 -21.02 39.68 -23.14
#